data_AF-A0A0Q7JJF1-F1
#
_entry.id   AF-A0A0Q7JJF1-F1
#
_cell.length_a   1.000
_cell.length_b   1.000
_cell.length_c   1.000
_cell.angle_alpha   90.00
_cell.angle_beta   90.00
_cell.angle_gamma   90.00
#
_symmetry.space_group_name_H-M   'P 1'
#
loop_
_entity.id
_entity.type
_entity.pdbx_description
1 polymer ?
#
loop_
_entity_poly.entity_id
_entity_poly.type
_entity_poly.pdbx_seq_one_letter_code
_entity_poly.pdbx_strand_id
1 'polypeptide(L)'
;MSQFMRASTRKKRDVMMEAALTMFMEKGYENVSVDDIIAATGSSKGTFYHYFKSKDAIISALYSKQIQFIQEWVKQPPSKVQSLEGHINRLFLDLASNIHSSPRLVRSLQALSLQNETVKTEEQQQLNVLSESLLHWLPEPRKIELLVCIYTGTVRTWCNQDDADLLSMMKNNLAWLWVGLRSSEPYAPLQVEPVPKEENKMKVAIIGGGLAGLTAAAYLSENPHVEGILFERSPQLGGRAFTYEKAGFTLNYGAHAIYGIDRHTLTNMERELGLSFSSKQVDKRKVFYAKHNQLTAAPLDAINLLRTDLLSTMQKVRFVGEITAIIANIHNLKNYATLADYLAESNADEDVKELWEHLVCSNFFITPEDARNVSGAVISEYYHNLFLSSKPVNYVLGSWAVITNQLKQKLTTSGRWEIALQEGVESLRYADRKFVLHTKNREVAFDKVIFAMPVQQVVKLLKGTAWEPFLSPYESNTATEVMVYDVGLSRVVARPFSYISDMDNKLFISDVSATDHTLVPEGGQLLQGIAYLSDRFDNEEQRKAYLEEKNLQMEALFDKHYPGWRDATAVKRVSKKAMVSSVKNIASNNLLPIRVENVPFYFCGDGCTGKGELAERAFSSARTAALSIVHEVEQALQKV
;
A
#
# COMPACT_ATOMS: atom_id res chain seq x y z
N MET A 1 -48.35 -25.12 62.43
CA MET A 1 -47.92 -26.36 61.75
C MET A 1 -46.84 -25.95 60.74
N SER A 2 -45.54 -26.05 61.01
CA SER A 2 -44.70 -27.26 60.93
C SER A 2 -43.29 -26.87 61.40
N GLN A 3 -42.98 -27.00 62.70
CA GLN A 3 -41.68 -26.60 63.28
C GLN A 3 -41.02 -27.74 64.05
N PHE A 4 -41.17 -28.98 63.59
CA PHE A 4 -40.51 -30.15 64.17
C PHE A 4 -40.07 -31.14 63.08
N MET A 5 -38.88 -30.96 62.52
CA MET A 5 -38.11 -32.06 61.92
C MET A 5 -36.79 -32.24 62.70
N ARG A 6 -36.51 -33.46 63.18
CA ARG A 6 -35.42 -33.84 64.12
C ARG A 6 -34.06 -34.04 63.43
N ALA A 7 -32.96 -33.94 64.16
CA ALA A 7 -31.60 -34.14 63.65
C ALA A 7 -31.31 -35.55 63.07
N SER A 8 -31.98 -36.62 63.52
CA SER A 8 -31.81 -37.97 62.95
C SER A 8 -32.46 -38.13 61.57
N THR A 9 -33.52 -37.37 61.30
CA THR A 9 -34.24 -37.28 60.02
C THR A 9 -33.35 -36.70 58.91
N ARG A 10 -32.53 -35.70 59.26
CA ARG A 10 -31.54 -35.10 58.35
C ARG A 10 -30.42 -36.10 57.98
N LYS A 11 -29.91 -36.85 58.97
CA LYS A 11 -28.84 -37.84 58.76
C LYS A 11 -29.27 -39.00 57.84
N LYS A 12 -30.50 -39.49 57.95
CA LYS A 12 -31.02 -40.56 57.06
C LYS A 12 -31.24 -40.08 55.63
N ARG A 13 -31.75 -38.86 55.45
CA ARG A 13 -31.88 -38.23 54.14
C ARG A 13 -30.53 -38.09 53.44
N ASP A 14 -29.51 -37.63 54.15
CA ASP A 14 -28.17 -37.43 53.60
C ASP A 14 -27.49 -38.76 53.24
N VAL A 15 -27.62 -39.80 54.08
CA VAL A 15 -27.14 -41.16 53.77
C VAL A 15 -27.81 -41.74 52.53
N MET A 16 -29.12 -41.52 52.37
CA MET A 16 -29.85 -42.01 51.20
C MET A 16 -29.45 -41.26 49.92
N MET A 17 -29.19 -39.96 50.03
CA MET A 17 -28.64 -39.16 48.94
C MET A 17 -27.22 -39.62 48.57
N GLU A 18 -26.33 -39.81 49.55
CA GLU A 18 -24.95 -40.27 49.33
C GLU A 18 -24.90 -41.66 48.69
N ALA A 19 -25.69 -42.62 49.18
CA ALA A 19 -25.79 -43.94 48.59
C ALA A 19 -26.29 -43.89 47.14
N ALA A 20 -27.33 -43.09 46.87
CA ALA A 20 -27.82 -42.90 45.51
C ALA A 20 -26.75 -42.28 44.60
N LEU A 21 -26.02 -41.27 45.07
CA LEU A 21 -24.92 -40.64 44.34
C LEU A 21 -23.81 -41.63 43.99
N THR A 22 -23.38 -42.44 44.96
CA THR A 22 -22.37 -43.49 44.74
C THR A 22 -22.83 -44.49 43.69
N MET A 23 -24.10 -44.93 43.76
CA MET A 23 -24.65 -45.84 42.77
C MET A 23 -24.77 -45.20 41.39
N PHE A 24 -25.14 -43.93 41.30
CA PHE A 24 -25.15 -43.19 40.03
C PHE A 24 -23.75 -43.06 39.44
N MET A 25 -22.72 -42.85 40.26
CA MET A 25 -21.31 -42.81 39.83
C MET A 25 -20.79 -44.14 39.30
N GLU A 26 -21.18 -45.24 39.94
CA GLU A 26 -20.66 -46.57 39.61
C GLU A 26 -21.42 -47.25 38.47
N LYS A 27 -22.76 -47.13 38.46
CA LYS A 27 -23.65 -47.90 37.57
C LYS A 27 -24.32 -47.04 36.49
N GLY A 28 -24.23 -45.72 36.60
CA GLY A 28 -24.93 -44.77 35.74
C GLY A 28 -26.38 -44.55 36.21
N TYR A 29 -26.88 -43.32 36.05
CA TYR A 29 -28.18 -42.89 36.59
C TYR A 29 -29.38 -43.69 36.05
N GLU A 30 -29.39 -44.04 34.76
CA GLU A 30 -30.51 -44.77 34.15
C GLU A 30 -30.63 -46.21 34.68
N ASN A 31 -29.49 -46.81 35.03
CA ASN A 31 -29.42 -48.21 35.48
C ASN A 31 -29.70 -48.37 36.98
N VAL A 32 -29.99 -47.30 37.71
CA VAL A 32 -30.30 -47.34 39.14
C VAL A 32 -31.79 -47.08 39.35
N SER A 33 -32.47 -48.05 39.96
CA SER A 33 -33.88 -47.94 40.37
C SER A 33 -34.02 -47.42 41.81
N VAL A 34 -35.22 -46.95 42.17
CA VAL A 34 -35.53 -46.58 43.56
C VAL A 34 -35.37 -47.78 44.50
N ASP A 35 -35.72 -48.97 44.04
CA ASP A 35 -35.59 -50.20 44.83
C ASP A 35 -34.11 -50.57 45.08
N ASP A 36 -33.21 -50.28 44.14
CA ASP A 36 -31.77 -50.46 44.33
C ASP A 36 -31.21 -49.53 45.42
N ILE A 37 -31.67 -48.26 45.46
CA ILE A 37 -31.26 -47.28 46.48
C ILE A 37 -31.81 -47.67 47.86
N ILE A 38 -33.05 -48.17 47.91
CA ILE A 38 -33.67 -48.67 49.14
C ILE A 38 -32.89 -49.87 49.69
N ALA A 39 -32.54 -50.82 48.83
CA ALA A 39 -31.74 -51.99 49.19
C ALA A 39 -30.35 -51.59 49.70
N ALA A 40 -29.66 -50.67 49.02
CA ALA A 40 -28.32 -50.20 49.40
C ALA A 40 -28.30 -49.45 50.74
N THR A 41 -29.39 -48.77 51.10
CA THR A 41 -29.49 -47.96 52.33
C THR A 41 -30.14 -48.69 53.50
N GLY A 42 -30.62 -49.92 53.30
CA GLY A 42 -31.37 -50.68 54.32
C GLY A 42 -32.65 -49.96 54.79
N SER A 43 -33.22 -49.09 53.95
CA SER A 43 -34.42 -48.32 54.27
C SER A 43 -35.69 -49.03 53.81
N SER A 44 -36.87 -48.56 54.24
CA SER A 44 -38.14 -49.06 53.69
C SER A 44 -38.64 -48.19 52.53
N LYS A 45 -39.48 -48.74 51.63
CA LYS A 45 -40.16 -47.95 50.57
C LYS A 45 -40.86 -46.71 51.13
N GLY A 46 -41.58 -46.86 52.25
CA GLY A 46 -42.22 -45.72 52.93
C GLY A 46 -41.24 -44.66 53.44
N THR A 47 -40.03 -45.07 53.85
CA THR A 47 -38.98 -44.14 54.30
C THR A 47 -38.36 -43.38 53.11
N PHE A 48 -38.16 -44.04 51.96
CA PHE A 48 -37.69 -43.36 50.75
C PHE A 48 -38.68 -42.30 50.29
N TYR A 49 -39.95 -42.68 50.08
CA TYR A 49 -40.99 -41.76 49.60
C TYR A 49 -41.36 -40.66 50.60
N HIS A 50 -41.01 -40.82 51.88
CA HIS A 50 -41.08 -39.74 52.86
C HIS A 50 -40.08 -38.61 52.56
N TYR A 51 -38.88 -38.93 52.04
CA TYR A 51 -37.83 -37.95 51.77
C TYR A 51 -37.77 -37.51 50.30
N PHE A 52 -37.96 -38.45 49.37
CA PHE A 52 -37.79 -38.26 47.94
C PHE A 52 -38.96 -38.89 47.20
N LYS A 53 -39.68 -38.07 46.42
CA LYS A 53 -40.84 -38.55 45.65
C LYS A 53 -40.44 -39.45 44.47
N SER A 54 -39.20 -39.35 44.01
CA SER A 54 -38.61 -40.15 42.94
C SER A 54 -37.08 -40.12 43.04
N LYS A 55 -36.37 -40.88 42.20
CA LYS A 55 -34.91 -40.73 42.05
C LYS A 55 -34.51 -39.35 41.51
N ASP A 56 -35.41 -38.66 40.81
CA ASP A 56 -35.19 -37.26 40.34
C ASP A 56 -35.19 -36.27 41.49
N ALA A 57 -36.02 -36.49 42.51
CA ALA A 57 -36.06 -35.63 43.69
C ALA A 57 -34.73 -35.64 44.46
N ILE A 58 -33.91 -36.70 44.30
CA ILE A 58 -32.54 -36.74 44.82
C ILE A 58 -31.66 -35.77 44.03
N ILE A 59 -31.82 -35.72 42.70
CA ILE A 59 -31.09 -34.80 41.83
C ILE A 59 -31.47 -33.35 42.13
N SER A 60 -32.77 -33.03 42.24
CA SER A 60 -33.24 -31.70 42.67
C SER A 60 -32.65 -31.28 44.01
N ALA A 61 -32.47 -32.21 44.95
CA ALA A 61 -31.85 -31.91 46.24
C ALA A 61 -30.37 -31.53 46.14
N LEU A 62 -29.64 -32.03 45.12
CA LEU A 62 -28.24 -31.65 44.85
C LEU A 62 -28.16 -30.22 44.34
N TYR A 63 -28.97 -29.89 43.33
CA TYR A 63 -29.05 -28.54 42.77
C TYR A 63 -29.49 -27.54 43.84
N SER A 64 -30.50 -27.88 44.64
CA SER A 64 -30.95 -27.07 45.78
C SER A 64 -29.83 -26.76 46.77
N LYS A 65 -28.95 -27.74 47.06
CA LYS A 65 -27.80 -27.53 47.95
C LYS A 65 -26.78 -26.55 47.35
N GLN A 66 -26.51 -26.66 46.04
CA GLN A 66 -25.60 -25.73 45.37
C GLN A 66 -26.21 -24.32 45.26
N ILE A 67 -27.50 -24.21 44.99
CA ILE A 67 -28.25 -22.94 44.99
C ILE A 67 -28.15 -22.26 46.37
N GLN A 68 -28.39 -23.01 47.45
CA GLN A 68 -28.27 -22.47 48.81
C GLN A 68 -26.85 -21.99 49.10
N PHE A 69 -25.84 -22.75 48.68
CA PHE A 69 -24.44 -22.37 48.84
C PHE A 69 -24.14 -21.03 48.16
N ILE A 70 -24.57 -20.86 46.91
CA ILE A 70 -24.40 -19.61 46.14
C ILE A 70 -25.09 -18.45 46.87
N GLN A 71 -26.35 -18.62 47.27
CA GLN A 71 -27.13 -17.59 47.96
C GLN A 71 -26.53 -17.19 49.31
N GLU A 72 -25.94 -18.12 50.06
CA GLU A 72 -25.27 -17.83 51.32
C GLU A 72 -23.95 -17.08 51.09
N TRP A 73 -23.21 -17.45 50.05
CA TRP A 73 -21.94 -16.84 49.71
C TRP A 73 -22.10 -15.35 49.34
N VAL A 74 -23.18 -14.99 48.66
CA VAL A 74 -23.49 -13.62 48.18
C VAL A 74 -23.89 -12.66 49.29
N LYS A 75 -24.30 -13.16 50.47
CA LYS A 75 -24.71 -12.32 51.62
C LYS A 75 -23.54 -11.57 52.27
N GLN A 76 -22.30 -11.83 51.87
CA GLN A 76 -21.16 -11.06 52.38
C GLN A 76 -21.19 -9.64 51.81
N PRO A 77 -20.97 -8.57 52.59
CA PRO A 77 -21.01 -7.21 52.05
C PRO A 77 -19.72 -6.85 51.28
N PRO A 78 -19.81 -6.05 50.19
CA PRO A 78 -18.63 -5.69 49.38
C PRO A 78 -17.52 -4.97 50.10
N SER A 79 -17.85 -4.26 51.17
CA SER A 79 -16.90 -3.56 52.02
C SER A 79 -15.92 -4.48 52.77
N LYS A 80 -16.21 -5.79 52.86
CA LYS A 80 -15.33 -6.78 53.52
C LYS A 80 -14.35 -7.47 52.57
N VAL A 81 -14.33 -7.06 51.31
CA VAL A 81 -13.59 -7.70 50.22
C VAL A 81 -12.41 -6.84 49.81
N GLN A 82 -11.20 -7.41 49.76
CA GLN A 82 -9.99 -6.69 49.34
C GLN A 82 -9.95 -6.39 47.83
N SER A 83 -10.45 -7.31 46.99
CA SER A 83 -10.63 -7.08 45.55
C SER A 83 -11.86 -7.83 45.03
N LEU A 84 -12.68 -7.16 44.21
CA LEU A 84 -13.89 -7.74 43.62
C LEU A 84 -13.58 -9.00 42.80
N GLU A 85 -12.52 -8.93 41.97
CA GLU A 85 -12.02 -10.06 41.19
C GLU A 85 -11.61 -11.25 42.09
N GLY A 86 -10.84 -10.99 43.14
CA GLY A 86 -10.41 -12.05 44.07
C GLY A 86 -11.58 -12.71 44.77
N HIS A 87 -12.63 -11.95 45.09
CA HIS A 87 -13.86 -12.47 45.68
C HIS A 87 -14.61 -13.35 44.69
N ILE A 88 -14.89 -12.87 43.47
CA ILE A 88 -15.56 -13.66 42.44
C ILE A 88 -14.78 -14.95 42.13
N ASN A 89 -13.45 -14.87 42.03
CA ASN A 89 -12.60 -16.04 41.85
C ASN A 89 -12.78 -17.07 42.97
N ARG A 90 -12.88 -16.61 44.22
CA ARG A 90 -13.09 -17.50 45.37
C ARG A 90 -14.43 -18.24 45.28
N LEU A 91 -15.52 -17.60 44.85
CA LEU A 91 -16.80 -18.29 44.65
C LEU A 91 -16.65 -19.47 43.68
N PHE A 92 -16.05 -19.23 42.52
CA PHE A 92 -15.86 -20.28 41.51
C PHE A 92 -14.93 -21.39 41.97
N LEU A 93 -13.88 -21.06 42.73
CA LEU A 93 -12.97 -22.05 43.31
C LEU A 93 -13.64 -22.87 44.41
N ASP A 94 -14.49 -22.25 45.25
CA ASP A 94 -15.23 -22.98 46.28
C ASP A 94 -16.29 -23.89 45.64
N LEU A 95 -16.98 -23.43 44.59
CA LEU A 95 -17.90 -24.25 43.79
C LEU A 95 -17.18 -25.44 43.12
N ALA A 96 -16.01 -25.20 42.53
CA ALA A 96 -15.17 -26.25 41.97
C ALA A 96 -14.70 -27.25 43.04
N SER A 97 -14.30 -26.76 44.20
CA SER A 97 -13.92 -27.59 45.35
C SER A 97 -15.07 -28.48 45.85
N ASN A 98 -16.31 -28.04 45.73
CA ASN A 98 -17.47 -28.86 46.13
C ASN A 98 -17.71 -30.08 45.22
N ILE A 99 -17.14 -30.11 44.01
CA ILE A 99 -17.39 -31.16 43.02
C ILE A 99 -16.13 -31.91 42.54
N HIS A 100 -14.93 -31.40 42.82
CA HIS A 100 -13.65 -31.93 42.32
C HIS A 100 -13.39 -33.41 42.63
N SER A 101 -14.00 -33.97 43.67
CA SER A 101 -13.81 -35.38 44.07
C SER A 101 -14.71 -36.36 43.32
N SER A 102 -15.59 -35.89 42.43
CA SER A 102 -16.63 -36.73 41.81
C SER A 102 -16.83 -36.48 40.30
N PRO A 103 -15.79 -36.57 39.46
CA PRO A 103 -15.89 -36.27 38.02
C PRO A 103 -16.92 -37.15 37.29
N ARG A 104 -17.05 -38.42 37.66
CA ARG A 104 -18.03 -39.36 37.07
C ARG A 104 -19.47 -38.97 37.36
N LEU A 105 -19.75 -38.48 38.57
CA LEU A 105 -21.08 -37.99 38.93
C LEU A 105 -21.44 -36.78 38.08
N VAL A 106 -20.53 -35.80 38.03
CA VAL A 106 -20.73 -34.55 37.29
C VAL A 106 -20.92 -34.83 35.79
N ARG A 107 -20.11 -35.71 35.20
CA ARG A 107 -20.26 -36.15 33.81
C ARG A 107 -21.63 -36.79 33.57
N SER A 108 -22.09 -37.62 34.51
CA SER A 108 -23.40 -38.29 34.42
C SER A 108 -24.57 -37.30 34.53
N LEU A 109 -24.48 -36.33 35.43
CA LEU A 109 -25.48 -35.26 35.58
C LEU A 109 -25.56 -34.38 34.32
N GLN A 110 -24.42 -34.02 33.73
CA GLN A 110 -24.37 -33.27 32.47
C GLN A 110 -24.95 -34.06 31.28
N ALA A 111 -24.67 -35.36 31.19
CA ALA A 111 -25.28 -36.19 30.16
C ALA A 111 -26.79 -36.32 30.36
N LEU A 112 -27.24 -36.44 31.60
CA LEU A 112 -28.65 -36.56 31.96
C LEU A 112 -29.43 -35.27 31.70
N SER A 113 -28.84 -34.09 31.96
CA SER A 113 -29.53 -32.81 31.69
C SER A 113 -29.82 -32.59 30.20
N LEU A 114 -29.06 -33.23 29.30
CA LEU A 114 -29.36 -33.24 27.86
C LEU A 114 -30.55 -34.13 27.50
N GLN A 115 -30.97 -35.04 28.40
CA GLN A 115 -31.98 -36.07 28.13
C GLN A 115 -33.23 -35.95 29.03
N ASN A 116 -33.14 -35.23 30.15
CA ASN A 116 -34.19 -35.10 31.15
C ASN A 116 -34.50 -33.62 31.45
N GLU A 117 -35.71 -33.18 31.09
CA GLU A 117 -36.14 -31.79 31.25
C GLU A 117 -36.19 -31.31 32.70
N THR A 118 -36.46 -32.18 33.68
CA THR A 118 -36.44 -31.80 35.10
C THR A 118 -35.02 -31.44 35.52
N VAL A 119 -34.05 -32.30 35.19
CA VAL A 119 -32.64 -32.09 35.53
C VAL A 119 -32.07 -30.87 34.80
N LYS A 120 -32.45 -30.69 33.53
CA LYS A 120 -32.13 -29.50 32.74
C LYS A 120 -32.67 -28.21 33.37
N THR A 121 -33.91 -28.24 33.85
CA THR A 121 -34.54 -27.08 34.50
C THR A 121 -33.83 -26.73 35.81
N GLU A 122 -33.47 -27.73 36.61
CA GLU A 122 -32.72 -27.54 37.87
C GLU A 122 -31.31 -27.01 37.62
N GLU A 123 -30.61 -27.52 36.61
CA GLU A 123 -29.31 -27.01 36.17
C GLU A 123 -29.41 -25.56 35.72
N GLN A 124 -30.38 -25.24 34.86
CA GLN A 124 -30.61 -23.88 34.40
C GLN A 124 -30.98 -22.94 35.56
N GLN A 125 -31.80 -23.40 36.50
CA GLN A 125 -32.16 -22.63 37.70
C GLN A 125 -30.92 -22.32 38.54
N GLN A 126 -30.02 -23.29 38.73
CA GLN A 126 -28.78 -23.04 39.46
C GLN A 126 -27.91 -21.99 38.76
N LEU A 127 -27.72 -22.09 37.44
CA LEU A 127 -26.93 -21.12 36.67
C LEU A 127 -27.56 -19.72 36.67
N ASN A 128 -28.90 -19.64 36.64
CA ASN A 128 -29.63 -18.38 36.77
C ASN A 128 -29.39 -17.75 38.15
N VAL A 129 -29.52 -18.53 39.23
CA VAL A 129 -29.24 -18.03 40.59
C VAL A 129 -27.79 -17.57 40.72
N LEU A 130 -26.83 -18.29 40.14
CA LEU A 130 -25.42 -17.87 40.11
C LEU A 130 -25.23 -16.54 39.37
N SER A 131 -25.88 -16.38 38.22
CA SER A 131 -25.79 -15.16 37.42
C SER A 131 -26.42 -13.95 38.13
N GLU A 132 -27.63 -14.12 38.68
CA GLU A 132 -28.31 -13.10 39.49
C GLU A 132 -27.50 -12.70 40.72
N SER A 133 -26.89 -13.70 41.36
CA SER A 133 -26.00 -13.52 42.50
C SER A 133 -24.77 -12.69 42.16
N LEU A 134 -24.14 -12.95 41.01
CA LEU A 134 -22.99 -12.19 40.53
C LEU A 134 -23.38 -10.77 40.10
N LEU A 135 -24.60 -10.54 39.60
CA LEU A 135 -25.08 -9.20 39.21
C LEU A 135 -25.10 -8.22 40.36
N HIS A 136 -25.28 -8.71 41.59
CA HIS A 136 -25.18 -7.90 42.80
C HIS A 136 -23.80 -7.21 42.95
N TRP A 137 -22.76 -7.88 42.46
CA TRP A 137 -21.35 -7.53 42.65
C TRP A 137 -20.72 -6.89 41.43
N LEU A 138 -21.11 -7.39 40.26
CA LEU A 138 -20.63 -6.97 38.95
C LEU A 138 -21.87 -6.67 38.09
N PRO A 139 -22.34 -5.41 38.02
CA PRO A 139 -23.55 -5.04 37.28
C PRO A 139 -23.32 -5.01 35.76
N GLU A 140 -22.56 -5.97 35.24
CA GLU A 140 -22.23 -6.14 33.83
C GLU A 140 -22.65 -7.54 33.37
N PRO A 141 -23.90 -7.70 32.87
CA PRO A 141 -24.47 -9.02 32.54
C PRO A 141 -23.60 -9.86 31.60
N ARG A 142 -22.94 -9.22 30.62
CA ARG A 142 -22.05 -9.90 29.66
C ARG A 142 -20.79 -10.48 30.32
N LYS A 143 -20.21 -9.78 31.30
CA LYS A 143 -19.04 -10.29 32.03
C LYS A 143 -19.42 -11.49 32.89
N ILE A 144 -20.63 -11.48 33.45
CA ILE A 144 -21.18 -12.59 34.22
C ILE A 144 -21.43 -13.80 33.34
N GLU A 145 -22.02 -13.60 32.16
CA GLU A 145 -22.23 -14.67 31.20
C GLU A 145 -20.90 -15.37 30.86
N LEU A 146 -19.86 -14.60 30.56
CA LEU A 146 -18.52 -15.13 30.29
C LEU A 146 -17.92 -15.88 31.49
N LEU A 147 -18.07 -15.34 32.71
CA LEU A 147 -17.61 -16.00 33.95
C LEU A 147 -18.30 -17.36 34.15
N VAL A 148 -19.62 -17.42 33.98
CA VAL A 148 -20.40 -18.64 34.11
C VAL A 148 -20.07 -19.63 32.98
N CYS A 149 -19.84 -19.16 31.76
CA CYS A 149 -19.36 -19.99 30.64
C CYS A 149 -17.99 -20.61 30.92
N ILE A 150 -17.03 -19.83 31.44
CA ILE A 150 -15.72 -20.36 31.80
C ILE A 150 -15.83 -21.40 32.93
N TYR A 151 -16.65 -21.15 33.95
CA TYR A 151 -16.88 -22.13 35.02
C TYR A 151 -17.45 -23.45 34.48
N THR A 152 -18.58 -23.39 33.77
CA THR A 152 -19.27 -24.58 33.23
C THR A 152 -18.42 -25.31 32.20
N GLY A 153 -17.75 -24.59 31.30
CA GLY A 153 -16.84 -25.15 30.30
C GLY A 153 -15.61 -25.83 30.92
N THR A 154 -15.05 -25.25 31.98
CA THR A 154 -13.93 -25.85 32.73
C THR A 154 -14.38 -27.14 33.41
N VAL A 155 -15.53 -27.14 34.09
CA VAL A 155 -16.09 -28.33 34.76
C VAL A 155 -16.37 -29.44 33.74
N ARG A 156 -16.96 -29.12 32.59
CA ARG A 156 -17.23 -30.07 31.50
C ARG A 156 -15.95 -30.65 30.90
N THR A 157 -14.91 -29.84 30.73
CA THR A 157 -13.62 -30.32 30.22
C THR A 157 -12.97 -31.25 31.22
N TRP A 158 -12.89 -30.81 32.48
CA TRP A 158 -12.31 -31.56 33.59
C TRP A 158 -12.98 -32.93 33.75
N CYS A 159 -14.32 -32.97 33.79
CA CYS A 159 -15.01 -34.23 34.06
C CYS A 159 -14.84 -35.25 32.94
N ASN A 160 -14.33 -34.87 31.75
CA ASN A 160 -14.05 -35.76 30.61
C ASN A 160 -12.57 -36.17 30.49
N GLN A 161 -11.69 -35.63 31.31
CA GLN A 161 -10.26 -35.97 31.33
C GLN A 161 -9.94 -36.88 32.51
N ASP A 162 -9.12 -37.89 32.28
CA ASP A 162 -8.56 -38.70 33.35
C ASP A 162 -7.38 -37.94 34.00
N ASP A 163 -7.28 -37.95 35.33
CA ASP A 163 -6.22 -37.32 36.15
C ASP A 163 -6.07 -35.78 36.07
N ALA A 164 -7.10 -35.05 35.63
CA ALA A 164 -7.11 -33.59 35.61
C ALA A 164 -7.44 -32.96 36.99
N ASP A 165 -6.72 -31.92 37.39
CA ASP A 165 -7.02 -31.12 38.61
C ASP A 165 -7.93 -29.93 38.28
N LEU A 166 -9.21 -30.06 38.66
CA LEU A 166 -10.23 -29.03 38.45
C LEU A 166 -9.83 -27.67 39.04
N LEU A 167 -9.20 -27.65 40.21
CA LEU A 167 -8.87 -26.39 40.89
C LEU A 167 -7.78 -25.64 40.15
N SER A 168 -6.74 -26.35 39.68
CA SER A 168 -5.69 -25.74 38.84
C SER A 168 -6.24 -25.26 37.50
N MET A 169 -7.10 -26.05 36.84
CA MET A 169 -7.75 -25.63 35.60
C MET A 169 -8.61 -24.37 35.79
N MET A 170 -9.40 -24.32 36.87
CA MET A 170 -10.26 -23.19 37.20
C MET A 170 -9.43 -21.92 37.47
N LYS A 171 -8.35 -22.03 38.25
CA LYS A 171 -7.44 -20.90 38.50
C LYS A 171 -6.84 -20.34 37.21
N ASN A 172 -6.33 -21.21 36.34
CA ASN A 172 -5.70 -20.80 35.09
C ASN A 172 -6.69 -20.13 34.14
N ASN A 173 -7.87 -20.72 33.97
CA ASN A 173 -8.89 -20.19 33.05
C ASN A 173 -9.47 -18.86 33.56
N LEU A 174 -9.70 -18.73 34.87
CA LEU A 174 -10.12 -17.46 35.46
C LEU A 174 -9.04 -16.38 35.31
N ALA A 175 -7.76 -16.72 35.52
CA ALA A 175 -6.66 -15.76 35.33
C ALA A 175 -6.63 -15.20 33.90
N TRP A 176 -6.75 -16.08 32.88
CA TRP A 176 -6.85 -15.66 31.48
C TRP A 176 -8.11 -14.84 31.18
N LEU A 177 -9.25 -15.24 31.74
CA LEU A 177 -10.50 -14.48 31.58
C LEU A 177 -10.35 -13.06 32.14
N TRP A 178 -9.77 -12.90 33.33
CA TRP A 178 -9.62 -11.58 33.94
C TRP A 178 -8.63 -10.68 33.21
N VAL A 179 -7.60 -11.23 32.56
CA VAL A 179 -6.77 -10.46 31.62
C VAL A 179 -7.63 -9.80 30.54
N GLY A 180 -8.60 -10.54 29.97
CA GLY A 180 -9.55 -10.01 28.99
C GLY A 180 -10.60 -9.06 29.59
N LEU A 181 -11.19 -9.40 30.74
CA LEU A 181 -12.25 -8.61 31.37
C LEU A 181 -11.77 -7.28 31.95
N ARG A 182 -10.48 -7.15 32.26
CA ARG A 182 -9.85 -5.90 32.72
C ARG A 182 -9.66 -4.88 31.59
N SER A 183 -9.75 -5.30 30.32
CA SER A 183 -9.71 -4.36 29.20
C SER A 183 -11.02 -3.55 29.18
N SER A 184 -10.89 -2.23 29.22
CA SER A 184 -12.00 -1.27 29.27
C SER A 184 -12.55 -0.88 27.90
N GLU A 185 -12.04 -1.46 26.82
CA GLU A 185 -12.53 -1.21 25.47
C GLU A 185 -13.54 -2.28 25.05
N PRO A 186 -14.76 -1.90 24.63
CA PRO A 186 -15.70 -2.88 24.10
C PRO A 186 -15.13 -3.44 22.79
N TYR A 187 -14.67 -4.69 22.83
CA TYR A 187 -14.37 -5.44 21.60
C TYR A 187 -15.58 -5.34 20.66
N ALA A 188 -15.36 -4.80 19.47
CA ALA A 188 -16.40 -4.71 18.44
C ALA A 188 -17.05 -6.10 18.24
N PRO A 189 -18.39 -6.19 18.06
CA PRO A 189 -19.10 -7.46 18.00
C PRO A 189 -18.49 -8.40 16.94
N LEU A 190 -18.32 -9.67 17.31
CA LEU A 190 -17.89 -10.75 16.43
C LEU A 190 -18.99 -11.01 15.37
N GLN A 191 -18.71 -10.68 14.11
CA GLN A 191 -19.53 -11.07 12.95
C GLN A 191 -19.03 -12.41 12.39
N VAL A 192 -19.96 -13.35 12.14
CA VAL A 192 -19.76 -14.68 11.51
C VAL A 192 -20.77 -14.79 10.34
N GLU A 193 -20.30 -15.26 9.18
CA GLU A 193 -20.57 -14.80 7.79
C GLU A 193 -19.98 -13.40 7.51
N PRO A 194 -19.08 -13.22 6.51
CA PRO A 194 -18.42 -11.94 6.31
C PRO A 194 -19.37 -10.96 5.64
N VAL A 195 -20.26 -10.36 6.43
CA VAL A 195 -20.32 -8.89 6.38
C VAL A 195 -18.92 -8.46 6.82
N PRO A 196 -18.17 -7.68 6.03
CA PRO A 196 -16.87 -7.23 6.50
C PRO A 196 -17.12 -6.56 7.85
N LYS A 197 -16.41 -6.99 8.91
CA LYS A 197 -15.80 -5.97 9.75
C LYS A 197 -15.23 -4.98 8.74
N GLU A 198 -15.49 -3.69 8.88
CA GLU A 198 -14.49 -2.75 8.42
C GLU A 198 -13.19 -3.21 9.13
N GLU A 199 -12.45 -4.15 8.51
CA GLU A 199 -11.04 -3.95 8.27
C GLU A 199 -11.02 -2.48 7.96
N ASN A 200 -10.54 -1.68 8.90
CA ASN A 200 -10.45 -0.25 8.71
C ASN A 200 -9.38 -0.11 7.62
N LYS A 201 -9.81 -0.37 6.38
CA LYS A 201 -8.98 -0.43 5.21
C LYS A 201 -8.53 0.99 5.09
N MET A 202 -7.22 1.16 5.10
CA MET A 202 -6.68 2.49 4.96
C MET A 202 -7.17 3.01 3.61
N LYS A 203 -8.01 4.04 3.66
CA LYS A 203 -8.61 4.59 2.45
C LYS A 203 -7.68 5.66 1.90
N VAL A 204 -7.12 5.41 0.73
CA VAL A 204 -6.09 6.26 0.14
C VAL A 204 -6.65 7.00 -1.07
N ALA A 205 -6.49 8.33 -1.09
CA ALA A 205 -6.69 9.12 -2.30
C ALA A 205 -5.36 9.25 -3.04
N ILE A 206 -5.36 8.99 -4.35
CA ILE A 206 -4.24 9.30 -5.23
C ILE A 206 -4.71 10.35 -6.22
N ILE A 207 -4.06 11.51 -6.23
CA ILE A 207 -4.45 12.61 -7.11
C ILE A 207 -3.46 12.70 -8.28
N GLY A 208 -3.90 12.26 -9.45
CA GLY A 208 -3.14 12.19 -10.69
C GLY A 208 -3.01 10.75 -11.20
N GLY A 209 -3.55 10.47 -12.39
CA GLY A 209 -3.51 9.17 -13.06
C GLY A 209 -2.33 8.99 -14.03
N GLY A 210 -1.23 9.71 -13.78
CA GLY A 210 0.03 9.54 -14.50
C GLY A 210 0.80 8.28 -14.10
N LEU A 211 2.01 8.10 -14.64
CA LEU A 211 2.89 6.98 -14.29
C LEU A 211 3.05 6.79 -12.78
N ALA A 212 3.34 7.86 -12.05
CA ALA A 212 3.57 7.80 -10.61
C ALA A 212 2.29 7.39 -9.85
N GLY A 213 1.15 7.98 -10.17
CA GLY A 213 -0.11 7.66 -9.51
C GLY A 213 -0.58 6.23 -9.78
N LEU A 214 -0.51 5.78 -11.04
CA LEU A 214 -0.79 4.39 -11.40
C LEU A 214 0.15 3.40 -10.71
N THR A 215 1.43 3.75 -10.60
CA THR A 215 2.42 2.91 -9.93
C THR A 215 2.12 2.81 -8.44
N ALA A 216 1.90 3.94 -7.76
CA ALA A 216 1.58 3.95 -6.35
C ALA A 216 0.29 3.17 -6.06
N ALA A 217 -0.75 3.38 -6.89
CA ALA A 217 -2.00 2.65 -6.79
C ALA A 217 -1.83 1.15 -7.01
N ALA A 218 -1.01 0.73 -7.99
CA ALA A 218 -0.76 -0.68 -8.26
C ALA A 218 -0.07 -1.36 -7.06
N TYR A 219 0.97 -0.76 -6.49
CA TYR A 219 1.61 -1.27 -5.27
C TYR A 219 0.66 -1.36 -4.08
N LEU A 220 -0.15 -0.32 -3.85
CA LEU A 220 -1.12 -0.32 -2.77
C LEU A 220 -2.25 -1.33 -2.98
N SER A 221 -2.64 -1.60 -4.24
CA SER A 221 -3.71 -2.54 -4.57
C SER A 221 -3.38 -4.00 -4.25
N GLU A 222 -2.09 -4.36 -4.20
CA GLU A 222 -1.63 -5.69 -3.77
C GLU A 222 -1.87 -5.92 -2.26
N ASN A 223 -2.00 -4.86 -1.45
CA ASN A 223 -2.32 -4.99 -0.02
C ASN A 223 -3.85 -5.09 0.19
N PRO A 224 -4.36 -6.17 0.84
CA PRO A 224 -5.79 -6.36 1.05
C PRO A 224 -6.43 -5.34 1.99
N HIS A 225 -5.63 -4.70 2.85
CA HIS A 225 -6.07 -3.72 3.85
C HIS A 225 -5.97 -2.27 3.35
N VAL A 226 -5.74 -2.06 2.05
CA VAL A 226 -5.75 -0.74 1.43
C VAL A 226 -6.79 -0.70 0.32
N GLU A 227 -7.64 0.31 0.37
CA GLU A 227 -8.59 0.65 -0.68
C GLU A 227 -8.41 2.11 -1.08
N GLY A 228 -8.91 2.51 -2.24
CA GLY A 228 -8.67 3.87 -2.66
C GLY A 228 -9.39 4.33 -3.90
N ILE A 229 -9.24 5.62 -4.16
CA ILE A 229 -9.70 6.26 -5.39
C ILE A 229 -8.50 6.95 -6.02
N LEU A 230 -8.21 6.60 -7.27
CA LEU A 230 -7.29 7.33 -8.13
C LEU A 230 -8.10 8.35 -8.93
N PHE A 231 -7.87 9.63 -8.66
CA PHE A 231 -8.50 10.76 -9.33
C PHE A 231 -7.64 11.22 -10.50
N GLU A 232 -8.24 11.30 -11.68
CA GLU A 232 -7.61 11.84 -12.88
C GLU A 232 -8.54 12.86 -13.53
N ARG A 233 -8.00 14.07 -13.74
CA ARG A 233 -8.71 15.20 -14.37
C ARG A 233 -9.05 14.93 -15.85
N SER A 234 -8.23 14.15 -16.52
CA SER A 234 -8.31 13.87 -17.96
C SER A 234 -9.25 12.69 -18.22
N PRO A 235 -9.75 12.52 -19.46
CA PRO A 235 -10.55 11.35 -19.83
C PRO A 235 -9.73 10.05 -19.92
N GLN A 236 -8.41 10.13 -19.80
CA GLN A 236 -7.48 9.01 -20.04
C GLN A 236 -6.35 9.02 -19.01
N LEU A 237 -5.86 7.83 -18.71
CA LEU A 237 -4.74 7.58 -17.81
C LEU A 237 -3.39 7.67 -18.53
N GLY A 238 -2.31 7.63 -17.75
CA GLY A 238 -0.93 7.66 -18.23
C GLY A 238 -0.28 9.03 -18.11
N GLY A 239 -1.06 10.09 -17.95
CA GLY A 239 -0.55 11.45 -17.79
C GLY A 239 0.35 11.83 -18.98
N ARG A 240 1.62 12.13 -18.71
CA ARG A 240 2.60 12.41 -19.78
C ARG A 240 3.07 11.16 -20.54
N ALA A 241 2.93 9.97 -19.96
CA ALA A 241 3.16 8.69 -20.65
C ALA A 241 1.92 8.18 -21.40
N PHE A 242 0.98 9.08 -21.65
CA PHE A 242 -0.21 8.77 -22.43
C PHE A 242 0.16 8.39 -23.87
N THR A 243 -0.56 7.39 -24.37
CA THR A 243 -0.47 6.89 -25.75
C THR A 243 -1.83 7.06 -26.40
N TYR A 244 -1.86 7.61 -27.61
CA TYR A 244 -3.09 7.66 -28.42
C TYR A 244 -2.91 7.01 -29.78
N GLU A 245 -3.98 6.46 -30.29
CA GLU A 245 -4.02 5.86 -31.62
C GLU A 245 -4.72 6.78 -32.61
N LYS A 246 -4.15 6.93 -33.80
CA LYS A 246 -4.75 7.69 -34.90
C LYS A 246 -4.29 7.16 -36.24
N ALA A 247 -5.25 6.84 -37.12
CA ALA A 247 -4.99 6.32 -38.47
C ALA A 247 -4.01 5.13 -38.51
N GLY A 248 -4.10 4.23 -37.52
CA GLY A 248 -3.22 3.06 -37.39
C GLY A 248 -1.84 3.35 -36.77
N PHE A 249 -1.55 4.60 -36.39
CA PHE A 249 -0.33 4.96 -35.68
C PHE A 249 -0.57 5.03 -34.17
N THR A 250 0.37 4.53 -33.39
CA THR A 250 0.38 4.57 -31.93
C THR A 250 1.42 5.59 -31.46
N LEU A 251 0.96 6.69 -30.87
CA LEU A 251 1.74 7.89 -30.66
C LEU A 251 1.86 8.19 -29.16
N ASN A 252 3.07 8.05 -28.61
CA ASN A 252 3.39 8.50 -27.24
C ASN A 252 3.39 10.03 -27.16
N TYR A 253 3.10 10.62 -26.00
CA TYR A 253 3.13 12.07 -25.80
C TYR A 253 4.56 12.62 -25.59
N GLY A 254 5.35 12.77 -26.66
CA GLY A 254 6.75 13.23 -26.60
C GLY A 254 7.75 12.07 -26.51
N ALA A 255 9.01 12.38 -26.21
CA ALA A 255 10.11 11.42 -26.16
C ALA A 255 10.03 10.52 -24.93
N HIS A 256 10.16 9.22 -25.17
CA HIS A 256 9.68 8.19 -24.25
C HIS A 256 10.66 7.00 -24.16
N ALA A 257 11.95 7.28 -24.30
CA ALA A 257 12.99 6.28 -24.08
C ALA A 257 13.11 5.93 -22.58
N ILE A 258 13.52 4.68 -22.32
CA ILE A 258 13.96 4.21 -21.03
C ILE A 258 15.49 4.24 -21.01
N TYR A 259 16.04 4.97 -20.05
CA TYR A 259 17.48 5.09 -19.85
C TYR A 259 17.97 4.02 -18.88
N GLY A 260 18.96 3.23 -19.30
CA GLY A 260 19.59 2.20 -18.48
C GLY A 260 18.61 1.11 -17.99
N ILE A 261 17.85 0.49 -18.89
CA ILE A 261 16.74 -0.41 -18.51
C ILE A 261 17.16 -1.57 -17.60
N ASP A 262 18.37 -2.11 -17.77
CA ASP A 262 18.94 -3.18 -16.96
C ASP A 262 19.30 -2.76 -15.52
N ARG A 263 19.35 -1.45 -15.26
CA ARG A 263 19.57 -0.84 -13.95
C ARG A 263 18.36 -0.04 -13.47
N HIS A 264 17.28 -0.01 -14.24
CA HIS A 264 16.11 0.84 -14.01
C HIS A 264 15.20 0.26 -12.93
N THR A 265 14.45 1.13 -12.25
CA THR A 265 13.44 0.72 -11.24
C THR A 265 12.36 -0.22 -11.81
N LEU A 266 12.15 -0.21 -13.13
CA LEU A 266 11.21 -1.09 -13.82
C LEU A 266 11.55 -2.57 -13.60
N THR A 267 12.82 -2.96 -13.54
CA THR A 267 13.23 -4.35 -13.29
C THR A 267 12.75 -4.85 -11.94
N ASN A 268 12.70 -3.97 -10.93
CA ASN A 268 12.13 -4.31 -9.63
C ASN A 268 10.61 -4.50 -9.75
N MET A 269 9.94 -3.65 -10.53
CA MET A 269 8.50 -3.70 -10.75
C MET A 269 8.06 -4.93 -11.56
N GLU A 270 8.86 -5.40 -12.52
CA GLU A 270 8.61 -6.67 -13.22
C GLU A 270 8.50 -7.83 -12.21
N ARG A 271 9.40 -7.88 -11.22
CA ARG A 271 9.37 -8.90 -10.16
C ARG A 271 8.27 -8.67 -9.14
N GLU A 272 8.09 -7.44 -8.69
CA GLU A 272 7.21 -7.12 -7.55
C GLU A 272 5.73 -7.00 -7.93
N LEU A 273 5.45 -6.47 -9.13
CA LEU A 273 4.09 -6.34 -9.66
C LEU A 273 3.80 -7.35 -10.76
N GLY A 274 4.76 -8.18 -11.19
CA GLY A 274 4.53 -9.14 -12.27
C GLY A 274 4.31 -8.45 -13.63
N LEU A 275 4.91 -7.28 -13.85
CA LEU A 275 4.82 -6.61 -15.15
C LEU A 275 5.61 -7.38 -16.20
N SER A 276 5.08 -7.43 -17.43
CA SER A 276 5.72 -8.08 -18.56
C SER A 276 5.70 -7.15 -19.77
N PHE A 277 6.88 -6.78 -20.27
CA PHE A 277 6.99 -5.98 -21.49
C PHE A 277 8.28 -6.31 -22.22
N SER A 278 8.26 -6.14 -23.55
CA SER A 278 9.47 -6.23 -24.36
C SER A 278 10.05 -4.85 -24.57
N SER A 279 11.38 -4.77 -24.69
CA SER A 279 12.05 -3.53 -25.08
C SER A 279 13.08 -3.80 -26.15
N LYS A 280 13.38 -2.76 -26.92
CA LYS A 280 14.45 -2.79 -27.92
C LYS A 280 15.37 -1.59 -27.78
N GLN A 281 16.66 -1.86 -27.86
CA GLN A 281 17.70 -0.83 -27.77
C GLN A 281 17.79 -0.06 -29.09
N VAL A 282 18.06 1.24 -28.98
CA VAL A 282 18.38 2.09 -30.12
C VAL A 282 19.67 1.62 -30.79
N ASP A 283 19.69 1.53 -32.12
CA ASP A 283 20.93 1.24 -32.85
C ASP A 283 21.90 2.44 -32.80
N LYS A 284 22.83 2.40 -31.84
CA LYS A 284 23.86 3.42 -31.63
C LYS A 284 24.76 3.71 -32.83
N ARG A 285 24.84 2.80 -33.82
CA ARG A 285 25.59 3.03 -35.06
C ARG A 285 24.88 4.01 -36.01
N LYS A 286 23.59 4.23 -35.78
CA LYS A 286 22.72 5.15 -36.52
C LYS A 286 22.32 6.37 -35.69
N VAL A 287 23.12 6.74 -34.69
CA VAL A 287 22.95 7.95 -33.89
C VAL A 287 24.01 8.97 -34.30
N PHE A 288 23.56 10.13 -34.76
CA PHE A 288 24.42 11.17 -35.31
C PHE A 288 24.15 12.53 -34.67
N TYR A 289 25.16 13.37 -34.63
CA TYR A 289 25.03 14.79 -34.34
C TYR A 289 25.27 15.58 -35.63
N ALA A 290 24.54 16.68 -35.79
CA ALA A 290 24.73 17.68 -36.81
C ALA A 290 25.27 18.96 -36.16
N LYS A 291 26.40 19.47 -36.64
CA LYS A 291 27.00 20.73 -36.18
C LYS A 291 27.62 21.44 -37.38
N HIS A 292 27.35 22.73 -37.53
CA HIS A 292 27.78 23.56 -38.67
C HIS A 292 27.48 22.89 -40.03
N ASN A 293 26.28 22.32 -40.16
CA ASN A 293 25.83 21.54 -41.31
C ASN A 293 26.59 20.23 -41.62
N GLN A 294 27.56 19.83 -40.81
CA GLN A 294 28.28 18.57 -40.94
C GLN A 294 27.68 17.49 -40.04
N LEU A 295 27.68 16.25 -40.52
CA LEU A 295 27.23 15.08 -39.77
C LEU A 295 28.41 14.34 -39.18
N THR A 296 28.28 13.93 -37.93
CA THR A 296 29.32 13.19 -37.20
C THR A 296 28.68 12.13 -36.31
N ALA A 297 29.40 11.04 -36.07
CA ALA A 297 28.94 10.00 -35.16
C ALA A 297 28.77 10.55 -33.73
N ALA A 298 27.65 10.24 -33.09
CA ALA A 298 27.43 10.61 -31.70
C ALA A 298 28.36 9.79 -30.79
N PRO A 299 29.15 10.41 -29.88
CA PRO A 299 30.15 9.73 -29.05
C PRO A 299 29.52 8.93 -27.89
N LEU A 300 28.65 7.98 -28.21
CA LEU A 300 27.89 7.16 -27.25
C LEU A 300 28.67 5.92 -26.75
N ASP A 301 29.78 5.59 -27.38
CA ASP A 301 30.70 4.53 -26.97
C ASP A 301 32.12 4.82 -27.47
N ALA A 302 33.09 4.00 -27.06
CA ALA A 302 34.49 4.17 -27.45
C ALA A 302 34.71 4.14 -28.98
N ILE A 303 33.93 3.37 -29.74
CA ILE A 303 34.08 3.25 -31.20
C ILE A 303 33.57 4.53 -31.88
N ASN A 304 32.38 4.99 -31.51
CA ASN A 304 31.80 6.21 -32.06
C ASN A 304 32.56 7.46 -31.59
N LEU A 305 33.15 7.45 -30.39
CA LEU A 305 34.03 8.51 -29.92
C LEU A 305 35.30 8.62 -30.77
N LEU A 306 35.86 7.52 -31.28
CA LEU A 306 36.99 7.58 -32.21
C LEU A 306 36.57 8.16 -33.57
N ARG A 307 35.35 7.85 -34.02
CA ARG A 307 34.79 8.29 -35.31
C ARG A 307 34.24 9.71 -35.33
N THR A 308 34.00 10.31 -34.17
CA THR A 308 33.40 11.65 -34.12
C THR A 308 34.41 12.71 -34.55
N ASP A 309 33.96 13.66 -35.37
CA ASP A 309 34.73 14.84 -35.79
C ASP A 309 34.52 16.05 -34.84
N LEU A 310 33.75 15.86 -33.75
CA LEU A 310 33.50 16.92 -32.76
C LEU A 310 34.73 17.27 -31.93
N LEU A 311 35.63 16.31 -31.75
CA LEU A 311 36.78 16.41 -30.87
C LEU A 311 38.05 16.02 -31.65
N SER A 312 39.13 16.76 -31.42
CA SER A 312 40.49 16.37 -31.78
C SER A 312 40.94 15.12 -31.01
N THR A 313 42.04 14.52 -31.46
CA THR A 313 42.59 13.30 -30.83
C THR A 313 42.89 13.49 -29.33
N MET A 314 43.47 14.61 -28.92
CA MET A 314 43.78 14.87 -27.51
C MET A 314 42.52 15.11 -26.67
N GLN A 315 41.55 15.83 -27.23
CA GLN A 315 40.25 16.05 -26.59
C GLN A 315 39.49 14.73 -26.41
N LYS A 316 39.57 13.79 -27.37
CA LYS A 316 38.99 12.44 -27.24
C LYS A 316 39.61 11.67 -26.08
N VAL A 317 40.94 11.64 -25.97
CA VAL A 317 41.65 10.95 -24.88
C VAL A 317 41.23 11.53 -23.52
N ARG A 318 41.18 12.86 -23.43
CA ARG A 318 40.72 13.55 -22.23
C ARG A 318 39.29 13.15 -21.86
N PHE A 319 38.36 13.20 -22.81
CA PHE A 319 36.96 12.86 -22.58
C PHE A 319 36.80 11.39 -22.13
N VAL A 320 37.53 10.45 -22.72
CA VAL A 320 37.57 9.05 -22.22
C VAL A 320 38.01 8.99 -20.76
N GLY A 321 39.03 9.76 -20.39
CA GLY A 321 39.50 9.84 -19.00
C GLY A 321 38.40 10.33 -18.04
N GLU A 322 37.67 11.38 -18.43
CA GLU A 322 36.55 11.91 -17.64
C GLU A 322 35.41 10.90 -17.49
N ILE A 323 35.01 10.23 -18.58
CA ILE A 323 33.98 9.16 -18.54
C ILE A 323 34.45 7.98 -17.67
N THR A 324 35.70 7.56 -17.81
CA THR A 324 36.27 6.46 -17.02
C THR A 324 36.30 6.81 -15.53
N ALA A 325 36.64 8.05 -15.18
CA ALA A 325 36.60 8.53 -13.81
C ALA A 325 35.17 8.55 -13.24
N ILE A 326 34.15 8.87 -14.06
CA ILE A 326 32.73 8.76 -13.68
C ILE A 326 32.32 7.30 -13.44
N ILE A 327 32.69 6.39 -14.34
CA ILE A 327 32.41 4.95 -14.20
C ILE A 327 33.06 4.40 -12.92
N ALA A 328 34.30 4.78 -12.63
CA ALA A 328 35.04 4.37 -11.44
C ALA A 328 34.65 5.16 -10.17
N ASN A 329 33.77 6.17 -10.27
CA ASN A 329 33.34 7.05 -9.17
C ASN A 329 34.50 7.78 -8.45
N ILE A 330 35.58 8.09 -9.18
CA ILE A 330 36.78 8.80 -8.68
C ILE A 330 36.90 10.24 -9.20
N HIS A 331 35.90 10.72 -9.94
CA HIS A 331 35.85 12.08 -10.47
C HIS A 331 35.43 13.12 -9.43
N ASN A 332 35.71 14.40 -9.71
CA ASN A 332 35.35 15.52 -8.83
C ASN A 332 34.02 16.20 -9.17
N LEU A 333 33.42 15.94 -10.35
CA LEU A 333 32.18 16.59 -10.81
C LEU A 333 31.07 16.65 -9.75
N LYS A 334 30.88 15.59 -8.95
CA LYS A 334 29.83 15.53 -7.91
C LYS A 334 29.96 16.59 -6.81
N ASN A 335 31.14 17.18 -6.65
CA ASN A 335 31.42 18.17 -5.62
C ASN A 335 31.12 19.61 -6.09
N TYR A 336 30.80 19.81 -7.37
CA TYR A 336 30.51 21.11 -7.94
C TYR A 336 29.02 21.45 -7.80
N ALA A 337 28.74 22.71 -7.43
CA ALA A 337 27.38 23.20 -7.28
C ALA A 337 26.64 23.18 -8.63
N THR A 338 27.32 23.54 -9.73
CA THR A 338 26.77 23.52 -11.08
C THR A 338 27.75 22.96 -12.12
N LEU A 339 27.24 22.61 -13.30
CA LEU A 339 28.06 22.26 -14.47
C LEU A 339 28.96 23.43 -14.87
N ALA A 340 28.46 24.67 -14.82
CA ALA A 340 29.25 25.85 -15.16
C ALA A 340 30.51 25.96 -14.29
N ASP A 341 30.39 25.74 -12.97
CA ASP A 341 31.52 25.78 -12.04
C ASP A 341 32.55 24.71 -12.39
N TYR A 342 32.09 23.49 -12.67
CA TYR A 342 32.96 22.41 -13.11
C TYR A 342 33.69 22.73 -14.41
N LEU A 343 32.96 23.21 -15.42
CA LEU A 343 33.55 23.52 -16.74
C LEU A 343 34.55 24.68 -16.64
N ALA A 344 34.29 25.68 -15.79
CA ALA A 344 35.20 26.80 -15.55
C ALA A 344 36.53 26.35 -14.94
N GLU A 345 36.51 25.36 -14.02
CA GLU A 345 37.71 24.86 -13.35
C GLU A 345 38.39 23.68 -14.07
N SER A 346 37.68 23.00 -14.98
CA SER A 346 38.15 21.75 -15.59
C SER A 346 39.44 21.89 -16.42
N ASN A 347 39.88 23.10 -16.81
CA ASN A 347 40.93 23.32 -17.81
C ASN A 347 40.66 22.57 -19.15
N ALA A 348 39.39 22.24 -19.44
CA ALA A 348 38.99 21.58 -20.69
C ALA A 348 38.99 22.55 -21.87
N ASP A 349 39.22 22.03 -23.07
CA ASP A 349 39.02 22.78 -24.31
C ASP A 349 37.52 23.06 -24.54
N GLU A 350 37.20 24.13 -25.25
CA GLU A 350 35.81 24.56 -25.49
C GLU A 350 34.95 23.48 -26.16
N ASP A 351 35.49 22.68 -27.08
CA ASP A 351 34.72 21.60 -27.72
C ASP A 351 34.31 20.49 -26.73
N VAL A 352 35.16 20.22 -25.73
CA VAL A 352 34.84 19.25 -24.66
C VAL A 352 33.76 19.81 -23.73
N LYS A 353 33.84 21.11 -23.41
CA LYS A 353 32.81 21.80 -22.62
C LYS A 353 31.47 21.80 -23.34
N GLU A 354 31.45 22.13 -24.63
CA GLU A 354 30.24 22.13 -25.44
C GLU A 354 29.64 20.72 -25.57
N LEU A 355 30.48 19.68 -25.68
CA LEU A 355 30.00 18.29 -25.68
C LEU A 355 29.32 17.94 -24.34
N TRP A 356 29.90 18.32 -23.21
CA TRP A 356 29.26 18.15 -21.89
C TRP A 356 27.92 18.86 -21.80
N GLU A 357 27.87 20.12 -22.23
CA GLU A 357 26.61 20.89 -22.29
C GLU A 357 25.58 20.20 -23.18
N HIS A 358 25.98 19.71 -24.35
CA HIS A 358 25.07 19.03 -25.27
C HIS A 358 24.51 17.73 -24.69
N LEU A 359 25.36 16.92 -24.05
CA LEU A 359 24.94 15.70 -23.37
C LEU A 359 23.90 16.02 -22.29
N VAL A 360 24.18 17.01 -21.44
CA VAL A 360 23.22 17.44 -20.39
C VAL A 360 21.93 18.00 -21.02
N CYS A 361 22.01 18.83 -22.07
CA CYS A 361 20.81 19.28 -22.79
C CYS A 361 19.97 18.11 -23.29
N SER A 362 20.62 17.11 -23.90
CA SER A 362 19.94 15.99 -24.55
C SER A 362 19.25 15.05 -23.57
N ASN A 363 19.87 14.81 -22.43
CA ASN A 363 19.37 13.83 -21.46
C ASN A 363 18.36 14.45 -20.48
N PHE A 364 18.42 15.77 -20.27
CA PHE A 364 17.51 16.52 -19.39
C PHE A 364 16.47 17.36 -20.14
N PHE A 365 16.53 17.43 -21.47
CA PHE A 365 15.59 18.15 -22.35
C PHE A 365 15.54 19.66 -22.10
N ILE A 366 16.70 20.25 -21.84
CA ILE A 366 16.85 21.66 -21.44
C ILE A 366 17.77 22.41 -22.40
N THR A 367 17.71 23.74 -22.32
CA THR A 367 18.61 24.62 -23.08
C THR A 367 20.04 24.60 -22.52
N PRO A 368 21.06 25.04 -23.29
CA PRO A 368 22.43 25.14 -22.78
C PRO A 368 22.58 26.05 -21.56
N GLU A 369 21.80 27.14 -21.52
CA GLU A 369 21.78 28.04 -20.37
C GLU A 369 21.31 27.32 -19.10
N ASP A 370 20.24 26.53 -19.20
CA ASP A 370 19.77 25.71 -18.09
C ASP A 370 20.74 24.55 -17.78
N ALA A 371 21.33 23.91 -18.79
CA ALA A 371 22.27 22.80 -18.63
C ALA A 371 23.48 23.19 -17.76
N ARG A 372 23.97 24.42 -17.93
CA ARG A 372 25.04 25.00 -17.10
C ARG A 372 24.67 25.11 -15.62
N ASN A 373 23.37 25.20 -15.30
CA ASN A 373 22.86 25.31 -13.93
C ASN A 373 22.50 23.95 -13.31
N VAL A 374 22.70 22.83 -14.00
CA VAL A 374 22.47 21.49 -13.44
C VAL A 374 23.58 21.16 -12.44
N SER A 375 23.22 20.58 -11.29
CA SER A 375 24.22 20.21 -10.27
C SER A 375 25.15 19.09 -10.75
N GLY A 376 26.44 19.22 -10.42
CA GLY A 376 27.43 18.19 -10.71
C GLY A 376 27.11 16.84 -10.07
N ALA A 377 26.46 16.82 -8.90
CA ALA A 377 26.01 15.59 -8.24
C ALA A 377 24.95 14.85 -9.07
N VAL A 378 23.98 15.58 -9.62
CA VAL A 378 22.92 15.02 -10.49
C VAL A 378 23.52 14.46 -11.77
N ILE A 379 24.41 15.21 -12.42
CA ILE A 379 25.10 14.78 -13.64
C ILE A 379 25.92 13.52 -13.37
N SER A 380 26.69 13.53 -12.29
CA SER A 380 27.48 12.40 -11.82
C SER A 380 26.64 11.14 -11.65
N GLU A 381 25.56 11.20 -10.86
CA GLU A 381 24.72 10.05 -10.58
C GLU A 381 24.05 9.52 -11.85
N TYR A 382 23.52 10.41 -12.69
CA TYR A 382 22.86 10.06 -13.93
C TYR A 382 23.81 9.31 -14.88
N TYR A 383 24.98 9.90 -15.17
CA TYR A 383 25.93 9.31 -16.11
C TYR A 383 26.66 8.09 -15.55
N HIS A 384 26.93 8.04 -14.25
CA HIS A 384 27.45 6.83 -13.60
C HIS A 384 26.51 5.64 -13.84
N ASN A 385 25.20 5.84 -13.65
CA ASN A 385 24.23 4.79 -13.92
C ASN A 385 24.09 4.46 -15.41
N LEU A 386 24.07 5.47 -16.28
CA LEU A 386 23.91 5.28 -17.72
C LEU A 386 25.10 4.55 -18.36
N PHE A 387 26.34 4.91 -18.01
CA PHE A 387 27.55 4.32 -18.59
C PHE A 387 27.84 2.91 -18.09
N LEU A 388 27.34 2.54 -16.91
CA LEU A 388 27.39 1.16 -16.41
C LEU A 388 26.33 0.24 -17.07
N SER A 389 25.37 0.80 -17.78
CA SER A 389 24.31 0.02 -18.44
C SER A 389 24.82 -0.65 -19.72
N SER A 390 24.46 -1.92 -19.90
CA SER A 390 24.62 -2.62 -21.18
C SER A 390 23.53 -2.25 -22.20
N LYS A 391 22.44 -1.65 -21.73
CA LYS A 391 21.24 -1.25 -22.49
C LYS A 391 20.85 0.21 -22.15
N PRO A 392 21.69 1.20 -22.52
CA PRO A 392 21.56 2.58 -22.06
C PRO A 392 20.32 3.31 -22.58
N VAL A 393 19.80 2.99 -23.78
CA VAL A 393 18.63 3.67 -24.35
C VAL A 393 17.74 2.65 -25.04
N ASN A 394 16.56 2.41 -24.46
CA ASN A 394 15.60 1.43 -24.93
C ASN A 394 14.22 2.04 -25.14
N TYR A 395 13.44 1.47 -26.04
CA TYR A 395 12.01 1.74 -26.19
C TYR A 395 11.21 0.51 -25.80
N VAL A 396 10.09 0.71 -25.11
CA VAL A 396 9.09 -0.34 -24.88
C VAL A 396 8.41 -0.65 -26.20
N LEU A 397 8.38 -1.93 -26.58
CA LEU A 397 7.67 -2.37 -27.77
C LEU A 397 6.17 -2.36 -27.49
N GLY A 398 5.39 -1.70 -28.35
CA GLY A 398 3.94 -1.56 -28.19
C GLY A 398 3.53 -0.28 -27.47
N SER A 399 4.43 0.68 -27.29
CA SER A 399 4.25 1.96 -26.57
C SER A 399 4.22 1.87 -25.03
N TRP A 400 4.12 3.02 -24.37
CA TRP A 400 3.95 3.10 -22.92
C TRP A 400 2.61 2.58 -22.42
N ALA A 401 1.62 2.42 -23.31
CA ALA A 401 0.35 1.77 -23.01
C ALA A 401 0.56 0.34 -22.46
N VAL A 402 1.61 -0.37 -22.88
CA VAL A 402 1.92 -1.72 -22.38
C VAL A 402 2.12 -1.71 -20.87
N ILE A 403 2.84 -0.74 -20.33
CA ILE A 403 3.09 -0.63 -18.89
C ILE A 403 1.87 -0.04 -18.17
N THR A 404 1.33 1.07 -18.68
CA THR A 404 0.21 1.77 -17.99
C THR A 404 -1.06 0.93 -17.93
N ASN A 405 -1.35 0.12 -18.96
CA ASN A 405 -2.49 -0.78 -18.96
C ASN A 405 -2.32 -1.93 -17.94
N GLN A 406 -1.11 -2.46 -17.78
CA GLN A 406 -0.84 -3.48 -16.75
C GLN A 406 -0.97 -2.91 -15.34
N LEU A 407 -0.45 -1.70 -15.11
CA LEU A 407 -0.65 -1.01 -13.82
C LEU A 407 -2.14 -0.80 -13.55
N LYS A 408 -2.89 -0.26 -14.53
CA LYS A 408 -4.36 -0.13 -14.44
C LYS A 408 -5.03 -1.47 -14.13
N GLN A 409 -4.59 -2.55 -14.77
CA GLN A 409 -5.15 -3.89 -14.56
C GLN A 409 -4.99 -4.37 -13.12
N LYS A 410 -3.89 -4.02 -12.43
CA LYS A 410 -3.71 -4.33 -11.01
C LYS A 410 -4.81 -3.73 -10.14
N LEU A 411 -5.09 -2.44 -10.34
CA LEU A 411 -6.15 -1.75 -9.62
C LEU A 411 -7.50 -2.43 -9.87
N THR A 412 -7.85 -2.66 -11.15
CA THR A 412 -9.16 -3.24 -11.51
C THR A 412 -9.31 -4.67 -11.00
N THR A 413 -8.24 -5.47 -11.01
CA THR A 413 -8.27 -6.87 -10.54
C THR A 413 -8.43 -6.97 -9.03
N SER A 414 -7.92 -5.98 -8.27
CA SER A 414 -8.08 -5.95 -6.82
C SER A 414 -9.53 -5.81 -6.35
N GLY A 415 -10.40 -5.20 -7.17
CA GLY A 415 -11.79 -4.87 -6.84
C GLY A 415 -11.97 -3.82 -5.72
N ARG A 416 -10.88 -3.28 -5.15
CA ARG A 416 -10.88 -2.32 -4.03
C ARG A 416 -10.52 -0.89 -4.43
N TRP A 417 -10.24 -0.68 -5.72
CA TRP A 417 -9.76 0.60 -6.23
C TRP A 417 -10.70 1.15 -7.28
N GLU A 418 -11.15 2.38 -7.08
CA GLU A 418 -11.89 3.14 -8.08
C GLU A 418 -10.93 4.01 -8.89
N ILE A 419 -11.18 4.11 -10.20
CA ILE A 419 -10.51 5.06 -11.09
C ILE A 419 -11.53 6.10 -11.53
N ALA A 420 -11.41 7.31 -10.98
CA ALA A 420 -12.29 8.43 -11.26
C ALA A 420 -11.69 9.31 -12.38
N LEU A 421 -12.11 9.08 -13.63
CA LEU A 421 -11.71 9.85 -14.79
C LEU A 421 -12.54 11.14 -14.94
N GLN A 422 -11.96 12.14 -15.59
CA GLN A 422 -12.57 13.47 -15.74
C GLN A 422 -12.95 14.14 -14.42
N GLU A 423 -12.27 13.74 -13.34
CA GLU A 423 -12.60 14.16 -11.99
C GLU A 423 -11.36 14.73 -11.31
N GLY A 424 -11.16 16.03 -11.51
CA GLY A 424 -10.10 16.78 -10.83
C GLY A 424 -10.50 17.11 -9.40
N VAL A 425 -9.56 16.93 -8.47
CA VAL A 425 -9.70 17.41 -7.08
C VAL A 425 -9.53 18.92 -7.07
N GLU A 426 -10.51 19.63 -6.51
CA GLU A 426 -10.58 21.09 -6.52
C GLU A 426 -10.13 21.70 -5.20
N SER A 427 -10.35 21.00 -4.09
CA SER A 427 -9.87 21.43 -2.77
C SER A 427 -9.67 20.24 -1.82
N LEU A 428 -8.92 20.51 -0.76
CA LEU A 428 -8.58 19.56 0.28
C LEU A 428 -8.68 20.25 1.65
N ARG A 429 -9.30 19.58 2.61
CA ARG A 429 -9.27 19.99 4.01
C ARG A 429 -9.07 18.79 4.93
N TYR A 430 -8.71 19.07 6.18
CA TYR A 430 -8.62 18.06 7.23
C TYR A 430 -9.75 18.26 8.23
N ALA A 431 -10.57 17.24 8.42
CA ALA A 431 -11.68 17.23 9.36
C ALA A 431 -11.85 15.80 9.91
N ASP A 432 -12.21 15.67 11.18
CA ASP A 432 -12.49 14.38 11.82
C ASP A 432 -11.37 13.33 11.64
N ARG A 433 -10.12 13.80 11.70
CA ARG A 433 -8.90 13.00 11.49
C ARG A 433 -8.78 12.34 10.11
N LYS A 434 -9.52 12.84 9.12
CA LYS A 434 -9.49 12.41 7.73
C LYS A 434 -9.23 13.58 6.79
N PHE A 435 -8.72 13.27 5.62
CA PHE A 435 -8.55 14.18 4.50
C PHE A 435 -9.81 14.17 3.66
N VAL A 436 -10.54 15.28 3.64
CA VAL A 436 -11.76 15.41 2.85
C VAL A 436 -11.42 16.12 1.54
N LEU A 437 -11.52 15.38 0.44
CA LEU A 437 -11.29 15.86 -0.91
C LEU A 437 -12.63 16.24 -1.53
N HIS A 438 -12.67 17.42 -2.14
CA HIS A 438 -13.82 17.90 -2.90
C HIS A 438 -13.50 17.86 -4.39
N THR A 439 -14.39 17.25 -5.16
CA THR A 439 -14.42 17.27 -6.63
C THR A 439 -15.77 17.83 -7.09
N LYS A 440 -15.94 18.04 -8.40
CA LYS A 440 -17.24 18.45 -8.95
C LYS A 440 -18.36 17.44 -8.72
N ASN A 441 -18.01 16.17 -8.53
CA ASN A 441 -18.96 15.07 -8.48
C ASN A 441 -19.27 14.63 -7.05
N ARG A 442 -18.32 14.79 -6.13
CA ARG A 442 -18.41 14.23 -4.78
C ARG A 442 -17.47 14.92 -3.81
N GLU A 443 -17.78 14.69 -2.54
CA GLU A 443 -16.90 14.97 -1.42
C GLU A 443 -16.66 13.67 -0.64
N VAL A 444 -15.41 13.27 -0.47
CA VAL A 444 -15.05 11.97 0.11
C VAL A 444 -13.87 12.11 1.07
N ALA A 445 -13.96 11.40 2.21
CA ALA A 445 -12.93 11.36 3.24
C ALA A 445 -11.95 10.19 3.04
N PHE A 446 -10.67 10.43 3.34
CA PHE A 446 -9.55 9.50 3.18
C PHE A 446 -8.61 9.53 4.39
N ASP A 447 -7.94 8.41 4.67
CA ASP A 447 -6.90 8.29 5.69
C ASP A 447 -5.58 8.88 5.25
N LYS A 448 -5.25 8.70 3.97
CA LYS A 448 -4.00 9.18 3.36
C LYS A 448 -4.27 9.78 2.00
N VAL A 449 -3.42 10.72 1.62
CA VAL A 449 -3.44 11.34 0.29
C VAL A 449 -2.03 11.26 -0.29
N ILE A 450 -1.94 10.73 -1.51
CA ILE A 450 -0.76 10.83 -2.35
C ILE A 450 -1.02 11.84 -3.46
N PHE A 451 -0.16 12.85 -3.54
CA PHE A 451 -0.13 13.78 -4.67
C PHE A 451 0.80 13.21 -5.74
N ALA A 452 0.22 12.82 -6.87
CA ALA A 452 0.91 12.29 -8.04
C ALA A 452 0.79 13.22 -9.26
N MET A 453 0.84 14.53 -9.00
CA MET A 453 0.65 15.61 -9.96
C MET A 453 1.88 16.53 -10.01
N PRO A 454 2.02 17.41 -11.02
CA PRO A 454 3.12 18.37 -11.06
C PRO A 454 3.19 19.23 -9.80
N VAL A 455 4.40 19.51 -9.29
CA VAL A 455 4.66 20.25 -8.06
C VAL A 455 3.95 21.60 -8.04
N GLN A 456 3.89 22.29 -9.19
CA GLN A 456 3.19 23.55 -9.33
C GLN A 456 1.68 23.43 -9.06
N GLN A 457 1.07 22.30 -9.41
CA GLN A 457 -0.34 22.03 -9.12
C GLN A 457 -0.55 21.64 -7.65
N VAL A 458 0.40 20.95 -7.04
CA VAL A 458 0.37 20.66 -5.59
C VAL A 458 0.37 21.97 -4.79
N VAL A 459 1.33 22.86 -5.07
CA VAL A 459 1.43 24.20 -4.47
C VAL A 459 0.13 24.96 -4.64
N LYS A 460 -0.41 24.99 -5.86
CA LYS A 460 -1.67 25.67 -6.16
C LYS A 460 -2.87 25.10 -5.38
N LEU A 461 -2.97 23.78 -5.27
CA LEU A 461 -4.08 23.10 -4.61
C LEU A 461 -4.04 23.26 -3.08
N LEU A 462 -2.84 23.35 -2.50
CA LEU A 462 -2.66 23.56 -1.06
C LEU A 462 -2.58 25.03 -0.65
N LYS A 463 -2.67 25.97 -1.60
CA LYS A 463 -2.69 27.40 -1.32
C LYS A 463 -3.89 27.77 -0.44
N GLY A 464 -3.66 28.55 0.60
CA GLY A 464 -4.65 28.94 1.61
C GLY A 464 -4.95 27.87 2.67
N THR A 465 -4.29 26.71 2.62
CA THR A 465 -4.42 25.67 3.65
C THR A 465 -3.36 25.82 4.74
N ALA A 466 -3.52 25.12 5.86
CA ALA A 466 -2.53 25.10 6.94
C ALA A 466 -1.16 24.52 6.50
N TRP A 467 -1.08 23.86 5.34
CA TRP A 467 0.16 23.25 4.85
C TRP A 467 0.90 24.12 3.81
N GLU A 468 0.31 25.22 3.34
CA GLU A 468 0.95 26.15 2.38
C GLU A 468 2.37 26.57 2.80
N PRO A 469 2.64 26.97 4.07
CA PRO A 469 3.97 27.44 4.45
C PRO A 469 5.09 26.40 4.26
N PHE A 470 4.77 25.10 4.38
CA PHE A 470 5.74 24.03 4.21
C PHE A 470 6.09 23.77 2.73
N LEU A 471 5.29 24.31 1.80
CA LEU A 471 5.55 24.21 0.38
C LEU A 471 6.28 25.42 -0.21
N SER A 472 6.51 26.48 0.58
CA SER A 472 7.22 27.69 0.16
C SER A 472 8.54 27.43 -0.61
N PRO A 473 9.42 26.47 -0.20
CA PRO A 473 10.66 26.19 -0.92
C PRO A 473 10.49 25.65 -2.36
N TYR A 474 9.28 25.24 -2.72
CA TYR A 474 8.96 24.61 -4.01
C TYR A 474 8.09 25.50 -4.91
N GLU A 475 7.65 26.66 -4.43
CA GLU A 475 6.77 27.58 -5.17
C GLU A 475 7.43 28.13 -6.44
N SER A 476 8.74 28.36 -6.40
CA SER A 476 9.53 28.87 -7.52
C SER A 476 9.96 27.80 -8.52
N ASN A 477 9.62 26.53 -8.30
CA ASN A 477 10.03 25.44 -9.18
C ASN A 477 9.48 25.62 -10.60
N THR A 478 10.38 25.65 -11.58
CA THR A 478 10.04 25.64 -13.00
C THR A 478 9.98 24.23 -13.57
N ALA A 479 9.13 24.02 -14.57
CA ALA A 479 9.05 22.75 -15.29
C ALA A 479 10.04 22.72 -16.46
N THR A 480 10.35 21.53 -16.95
CA THR A 480 11.01 21.36 -18.26
C THR A 480 9.95 21.24 -19.34
N GLU A 481 10.04 22.06 -20.38
CA GLU A 481 9.09 22.07 -21.49
C GLU A 481 9.82 21.99 -22.83
N VAL A 482 9.20 21.28 -23.79
CA VAL A 482 9.72 21.11 -25.14
C VAL A 482 8.63 21.32 -26.17
N MET A 483 9.04 21.60 -27.42
CA MET A 483 8.16 21.40 -28.56
C MET A 483 8.24 19.93 -29.00
N VAL A 484 7.10 19.30 -29.23
CA VAL A 484 7.00 17.93 -29.78
C VAL A 484 6.41 18.02 -31.18
N TYR A 485 7.04 17.35 -32.15
CA TYR A 485 6.64 17.33 -33.54
C TYR A 485 6.59 15.88 -34.04
N ASP A 486 5.42 15.26 -33.99
CA ASP A 486 5.23 13.88 -34.47
C ASP A 486 4.74 13.86 -35.91
N VAL A 487 5.33 12.97 -36.71
CA VAL A 487 4.94 12.72 -38.08
C VAL A 487 4.84 11.21 -38.32
N GLY A 488 3.61 10.74 -38.46
CA GLY A 488 3.28 9.41 -38.97
C GLY A 488 3.18 9.45 -40.49
N LEU A 489 4.05 8.70 -41.16
CA LEU A 489 4.16 8.61 -42.61
C LEU A 489 3.54 7.30 -43.10
N SER A 490 2.69 7.37 -44.12
CA SER A 490 1.99 6.22 -44.71
C SER A 490 2.93 5.20 -45.36
N ARG A 491 4.16 5.61 -45.64
CA ARG A 491 5.25 4.80 -46.18
C ARG A 491 6.58 5.28 -45.59
N VAL A 492 7.57 4.41 -45.51
CA VAL A 492 8.96 4.80 -45.21
C VAL A 492 9.48 5.74 -46.30
N VAL A 493 9.87 6.97 -45.95
CA VAL A 493 10.49 7.92 -46.90
C VAL A 493 12.00 7.81 -46.91
N ALA A 494 12.63 7.67 -45.73
CA ALA A 494 14.06 7.46 -45.57
C ALA A 494 14.36 6.98 -44.14
N ARG A 495 15.39 6.14 -43.92
CA ARG A 495 15.88 5.76 -42.58
C ARG A 495 17.40 6.00 -42.42
N PRO A 496 17.86 7.25 -42.57
CA PRO A 496 19.27 7.57 -42.43
C PRO A 496 19.75 7.38 -40.99
N PHE A 497 18.87 7.66 -40.00
CA PHE A 497 19.22 7.68 -38.59
C PHE A 497 18.15 6.95 -37.76
N SER A 498 18.59 6.39 -36.63
CA SER A 498 17.68 6.11 -35.52
C SER A 498 17.44 7.38 -34.69
N TYR A 499 18.44 8.26 -34.63
CA TYR A 499 18.42 9.53 -33.90
C TYR A 499 19.41 10.51 -34.54
N ILE A 500 18.96 11.75 -34.78
CA ILE A 500 19.80 12.85 -35.24
C ILE A 500 19.61 14.06 -34.33
N SER A 501 20.69 14.56 -33.73
CA SER A 501 20.69 15.75 -32.86
C SER A 501 21.29 16.93 -33.61
N ASP A 502 20.53 17.99 -33.81
CA ASP A 502 21.04 19.28 -34.28
C ASP A 502 21.61 20.05 -33.09
N MET A 503 22.95 20.08 -33.01
CA MET A 503 23.66 20.75 -31.94
C MET A 503 23.54 22.28 -32.05
N ASP A 504 23.35 22.86 -33.23
CA ASP A 504 23.30 24.30 -33.40
C ASP A 504 21.93 24.83 -32.94
N ASN A 505 20.86 24.17 -33.38
CA ASN A 505 19.49 24.59 -33.13
C ASN A 505 18.86 23.95 -31.87
N LYS A 506 19.56 23.03 -31.21
CA LYS A 506 19.13 22.33 -29.98
C LYS A 506 17.78 21.63 -30.15
N LEU A 507 17.70 20.87 -31.23
CA LEU A 507 16.55 20.05 -31.59
C LEU A 507 17.02 18.67 -32.07
N PHE A 508 16.16 17.68 -32.06
CA PHE A 508 16.50 16.34 -32.57
C PHE A 508 15.31 15.68 -33.25
N ILE A 509 15.58 14.69 -34.10
CA ILE A 509 14.58 13.78 -34.66
C ILE A 509 14.96 12.34 -34.34
N SER A 510 13.99 11.59 -33.81
CA SER A 510 14.07 10.15 -33.62
C SER A 510 13.19 9.43 -34.65
N ASP A 511 13.73 8.41 -35.32
CA ASP A 511 12.90 7.42 -36.00
C ASP A 511 12.46 6.37 -34.99
N VAL A 512 11.33 6.63 -34.33
CA VAL A 512 10.80 5.76 -33.28
C VAL A 512 10.45 4.40 -33.86
N SER A 513 9.91 4.37 -35.10
CA SER A 513 9.54 3.13 -35.81
C SER A 513 10.72 2.26 -36.24
N ALA A 514 11.94 2.81 -36.29
CA ALA A 514 13.15 2.02 -36.49
C ALA A 514 13.46 1.14 -35.28
N THR A 515 13.11 1.59 -34.08
CA THR A 515 13.28 0.82 -32.84
C THR A 515 12.03 0.01 -32.54
N ASP A 516 10.87 0.64 -32.49
CA ASP A 516 9.57 0.01 -32.26
C ASP A 516 8.66 0.08 -33.49
N HIS A 517 8.73 -0.97 -34.31
CA HIS A 517 7.93 -1.13 -35.52
C HIS A 517 6.42 -1.33 -35.24
N THR A 518 6.03 -1.61 -33.99
CA THR A 518 4.61 -1.86 -33.64
C THR A 518 3.78 -0.58 -33.57
N LEU A 519 4.42 0.59 -33.64
CA LEU A 519 3.76 1.90 -33.53
C LEU A 519 3.17 2.41 -34.85
N VAL A 520 3.35 1.68 -35.94
CA VAL A 520 3.01 2.12 -37.29
C VAL A 520 2.21 1.05 -38.02
N PRO A 521 1.34 1.44 -38.98
CA PRO A 521 0.74 0.48 -39.89
C PRO A 521 1.82 -0.18 -40.77
N GLU A 522 1.47 -1.28 -41.43
CA GLU A 522 2.37 -1.98 -42.34
C GLU A 522 2.96 -1.03 -43.40
N GLY A 523 4.30 -1.06 -43.54
CA GLY A 523 5.04 -0.18 -44.44
C GLY A 523 5.19 1.28 -43.96
N GLY A 524 4.56 1.66 -42.85
CA GLY A 524 4.61 3.01 -42.30
C GLY A 524 5.92 3.38 -41.60
N GLN A 525 6.03 4.66 -41.26
CA GLN A 525 7.16 5.20 -40.50
C GLN A 525 6.68 6.26 -39.50
N LEU A 526 7.27 6.28 -38.31
CA LEU A 526 6.97 7.28 -37.28
C LEU A 526 8.25 8.02 -36.88
N LEU A 527 8.25 9.31 -37.18
CA LEU A 527 9.31 10.23 -36.80
C LEU A 527 8.81 11.16 -35.69
N GLN A 528 9.66 11.41 -34.70
CA GLN A 528 9.37 12.32 -33.61
C GLN A 528 10.49 13.34 -33.47
N GLY A 529 10.16 14.60 -33.70
CA GLY A 529 11.01 15.76 -33.48
C GLY A 529 10.79 16.37 -32.10
N ILE A 530 11.86 16.76 -31.43
CA ILE A 530 11.84 17.49 -30.15
C ILE A 530 12.71 18.73 -30.26
N ALA A 531 12.23 19.88 -29.76
CA ALA A 531 13.06 21.08 -29.60
C ALA A 531 13.07 21.54 -28.15
N TYR A 532 14.26 21.80 -27.60
CA TYR A 532 14.39 22.34 -26.24
C TYR A 532 13.96 23.81 -26.22
N LEU A 533 13.15 24.19 -25.23
CA LEU A 533 12.59 25.53 -25.14
C LEU A 533 13.19 26.30 -23.97
N SER A 534 13.49 27.58 -24.23
CA SER A 534 13.68 28.56 -23.15
C SER A 534 12.34 28.90 -22.51
N ASP A 535 12.38 29.28 -21.24
CA ASP A 535 11.25 29.80 -20.47
C ASP A 535 11.39 31.31 -20.16
N ARG A 536 12.47 31.96 -20.62
CA ARG A 536 12.75 33.39 -20.38
C ARG A 536 12.40 34.23 -21.60
N PHE A 537 11.32 35.00 -21.49
CA PHE A 537 10.88 35.96 -22.50
C PHE A 537 10.37 37.22 -21.82
N ASP A 538 10.63 38.39 -22.42
CA ASP A 538 10.16 39.68 -21.91
C ASP A 538 8.65 39.84 -22.10
N ASN A 539 8.11 39.22 -23.16
CA ASN A 539 6.68 39.26 -23.50
C ASN A 539 6.23 38.06 -24.35
N GLU A 540 4.91 37.91 -24.51
CA GLU A 540 4.31 36.80 -25.24
C GLU A 540 4.56 36.85 -26.77
N GLU A 541 4.84 38.03 -27.33
CA GLU A 541 5.15 38.17 -28.76
C GLU A 541 6.52 37.57 -29.09
N GLN A 542 7.53 37.87 -28.28
CA GLN A 542 8.86 37.26 -28.37
C GLN A 542 8.77 35.73 -28.22
N ARG A 543 7.96 35.26 -27.26
CA ARG A 543 7.72 33.83 -27.06
C ARG A 543 7.10 33.16 -28.30
N LYS A 544 6.10 33.80 -28.92
CA LYS A 544 5.47 33.30 -30.15
C LYS A 544 6.45 33.25 -31.33
N ALA A 545 7.24 34.32 -31.51
CA ALA A 545 8.26 34.37 -32.55
C ALA A 545 9.31 33.26 -32.38
N TYR A 546 9.79 33.05 -31.15
CA TYR A 546 10.72 31.97 -30.82
C TYR A 546 10.15 30.58 -31.12
N LEU A 547 8.89 30.32 -30.75
CA LEU A 547 8.24 29.04 -31.04
C LEU A 547 8.03 28.81 -32.55
N GLU A 548 7.77 29.87 -33.30
CA GLU A 548 7.65 29.78 -34.75
C GLU A 548 9.00 29.53 -35.42
N GLU A 549 10.06 30.18 -34.94
CA GLU A 549 11.44 29.90 -35.36
C GLU A 549 11.80 28.43 -35.10
N LYS A 550 11.51 27.90 -33.91
CA LYS A 550 11.74 26.48 -33.59
C LYS A 550 10.94 25.53 -34.49
N ASN A 551 9.72 25.90 -34.87
CA ASN A 551 8.93 25.13 -35.81
C ASN A 551 9.57 25.10 -37.21
N LEU A 552 10.03 26.26 -37.71
CA LEU A 552 10.71 26.37 -39.00
C LEU A 552 12.04 25.59 -39.00
N GLN A 553 12.83 25.68 -37.94
CA GLN A 553 14.09 24.92 -37.78
C GLN A 553 13.83 23.41 -37.79
N MET A 554 12.76 22.95 -37.10
CA MET A 554 12.36 21.54 -37.10
C MET A 554 11.96 21.07 -38.50
N GLU A 555 11.12 21.83 -39.21
CA GLU A 555 10.71 21.49 -40.57
C GLU A 555 11.88 21.49 -41.55
N ALA A 556 12.83 22.42 -41.42
CA ALA A 556 14.05 22.44 -42.22
C ALA A 556 14.92 21.21 -41.98
N LEU A 557 15.00 20.72 -40.73
CA LEU A 557 15.71 19.47 -40.43
C LEU A 557 15.01 18.26 -41.06
N PHE A 558 13.67 18.20 -41.01
CA PHE A 558 12.90 17.18 -41.71
C PHE A 558 13.12 17.24 -43.23
N ASP A 559 13.13 18.43 -43.82
CA ASP A 559 13.35 18.63 -45.26
C ASP A 559 14.72 18.15 -45.71
N LYS A 560 15.75 18.40 -44.90
CA LYS A 560 17.12 18.01 -45.17
C LYS A 560 17.32 16.49 -45.13
N HIS A 561 16.71 15.81 -44.16
CA HIS A 561 17.03 14.40 -43.87
C HIS A 561 15.94 13.39 -44.27
N TYR A 562 14.72 13.86 -44.54
CA TYR A 562 13.58 13.03 -44.90
C TYR A 562 12.83 13.64 -46.11
N PRO A 563 13.48 13.81 -47.26
CA PRO A 563 12.87 14.45 -48.42
C PRO A 563 11.57 13.73 -48.85
N GLY A 564 10.51 14.50 -49.11
CA GLY A 564 9.19 13.96 -49.46
C GLY A 564 8.32 13.54 -48.25
N TRP A 565 8.74 13.83 -47.00
CA TRP A 565 7.95 13.51 -45.80
C TRP A 565 6.56 14.16 -45.81
N ARG A 566 6.41 15.38 -46.35
CA ARG A 566 5.11 16.08 -46.43
C ARG A 566 4.10 15.30 -47.25
N ASP A 567 4.50 14.78 -48.41
CA ASP A 567 3.64 14.02 -49.31
C ASP A 567 3.25 12.64 -48.73
N ALA A 568 4.08 12.09 -47.85
CA ALA A 568 3.83 10.82 -47.18
C ALA A 568 3.11 10.98 -45.83
N THR A 569 2.85 12.21 -45.37
CA THR A 569 2.27 12.44 -44.03
C THR A 569 0.82 11.95 -43.95
N ALA A 570 0.59 10.94 -43.12
CA ALA A 570 -0.74 10.46 -42.76
C ALA A 570 -1.25 11.09 -41.46
N VAL A 571 -0.35 11.31 -40.50
CA VAL A 571 -0.66 11.96 -39.21
C VAL A 571 0.44 12.97 -38.89
N LYS A 572 0.05 14.19 -38.54
CA LYS A 572 0.93 15.21 -37.97
C LYS A 572 0.35 15.70 -36.66
N ARG A 573 1.19 15.77 -35.62
CA ARG A 573 0.84 16.40 -34.34
C ARG A 573 2.00 17.29 -33.90
N VAL A 574 1.69 18.55 -33.61
CA VAL A 574 2.67 19.48 -33.05
C VAL A 574 2.15 20.00 -31.71
N SER A 575 2.91 19.81 -30.64
CA SER A 575 2.68 20.44 -29.35
C SER A 575 3.75 21.50 -29.13
N LYS A 576 3.35 22.77 -29.11
CA LYS A 576 4.28 23.90 -28.93
C LYS A 576 4.77 24.08 -27.48
N LYS A 577 4.19 23.34 -26.53
CA LYS A 577 4.51 23.44 -25.09
C LYS A 577 4.13 22.14 -24.38
N ALA A 578 4.97 21.11 -24.50
CA ALA A 578 4.80 19.83 -23.81
C ALA A 578 5.72 19.76 -22.59
N MET A 579 5.16 19.51 -21.41
CA MET A 579 5.96 19.30 -20.20
C MET A 579 6.66 17.94 -20.24
N VAL A 580 7.98 17.95 -20.07
CA VAL A 580 8.82 16.74 -19.97
C VAL A 580 9.04 16.35 -18.52
N SER A 581 9.41 17.31 -17.67
CA SER A 581 9.60 17.12 -16.22
C SER A 581 8.81 18.16 -15.43
N SER A 582 8.19 17.75 -14.32
CA SER A 582 7.52 18.70 -13.41
C SER A 582 8.51 19.66 -12.75
N VAL A 583 9.74 19.22 -12.49
CA VAL A 583 10.79 20.06 -11.90
C VAL A 583 12.01 19.97 -12.81
N LYS A 584 12.41 21.11 -13.37
CA LYS A 584 13.64 21.22 -14.15
C LYS A 584 14.84 20.97 -13.23
N ASN A 585 15.77 20.11 -13.62
CA ASN A 585 16.92 19.72 -12.78
C ASN A 585 18.02 20.79 -12.76
N ILE A 586 17.69 22.02 -12.37
CA ILE A 586 18.64 23.12 -12.18
C ILE A 586 18.79 23.42 -10.69
N ALA A 587 19.94 23.96 -10.29
CA ALA A 587 20.30 24.19 -8.88
C ALA A 587 19.34 25.15 -8.13
N SER A 588 18.59 25.99 -8.85
CA SER A 588 17.58 26.87 -8.25
C SER A 588 16.25 26.17 -7.93
N ASN A 589 16.06 24.95 -8.44
CA ASN A 589 14.85 24.16 -8.20
C ASN A 589 15.12 23.08 -7.15
N ASN A 590 14.07 22.72 -6.42
CA ASN A 590 14.12 21.69 -5.38
C ASN A 590 13.14 20.57 -5.72
N LEU A 591 13.62 19.33 -5.73
CA LEU A 591 12.71 18.18 -5.79
C LEU A 591 11.89 18.11 -4.52
N LEU A 592 10.59 17.87 -4.65
CA LEU A 592 9.68 17.73 -3.51
C LEU A 592 9.95 16.39 -2.81
N PRO A 593 10.32 16.37 -1.51
CA PRO A 593 10.48 15.13 -0.80
C PRO A 593 9.19 14.29 -0.82
N ILE A 594 9.33 12.97 -0.86
CA ILE A 594 8.18 12.05 -0.75
C ILE A 594 7.35 12.35 0.52
N ARG A 595 8.04 12.79 1.59
CA ARG A 595 7.45 13.26 2.84
C ARG A 595 8.09 14.58 3.23
N VAL A 596 7.26 15.58 3.48
CA VAL A 596 7.68 16.87 4.05
C VAL A 596 7.35 16.85 5.54
N GLU A 597 8.28 17.27 6.38
CA GLU A 597 8.07 17.33 7.83
C GLU A 597 6.85 18.19 8.16
N ASN A 598 6.02 17.75 9.13
CA ASN A 598 4.75 18.39 9.51
C ASN A 598 3.67 18.46 8.40
N VAL A 599 3.92 17.83 7.25
CA VAL A 599 2.93 17.66 6.19
C VAL A 599 2.48 16.21 6.16
N PRO A 600 1.18 15.91 6.33
CA PRO A 600 0.74 14.54 6.54
C PRO A 600 0.54 13.76 5.22
N PHE A 601 0.87 14.36 4.08
CA PHE A 601 0.72 13.80 2.74
C PHE A 601 1.92 12.99 2.28
N TYR A 602 1.74 12.26 1.19
CA TYR A 602 2.82 11.71 0.39
C TYR A 602 2.86 12.40 -0.96
N PHE A 603 4.06 12.54 -1.52
CA PHE A 603 4.27 13.11 -2.85
C PHE A 603 5.02 12.10 -3.70
N CYS A 604 4.59 11.94 -4.96
CA CYS A 604 5.33 11.15 -5.93
C CYS A 604 5.19 11.72 -7.34
N GLY A 605 6.12 11.37 -8.21
CA GLY A 605 6.27 11.98 -9.52
C GLY A 605 7.73 12.25 -9.85
N ASP A 606 7.98 12.66 -11.09
CA ASP A 606 9.31 13.07 -11.54
C ASP A 606 9.77 14.43 -10.97
N GLY A 607 8.86 15.19 -10.36
CA GLY A 607 9.17 16.37 -9.57
C GLY A 607 9.50 16.09 -8.10
N CYS A 608 9.46 14.81 -7.69
CA CYS A 608 9.70 14.39 -6.32
C CYS A 608 11.08 13.74 -6.15
N THR A 609 11.58 13.69 -4.91
CA THR A 609 12.82 12.94 -4.63
C THR A 609 12.62 11.45 -4.93
N GLY A 610 13.61 10.84 -5.56
CA GLY A 610 13.55 9.46 -6.01
C GLY A 610 14.78 9.11 -6.84
N LYS A 611 14.96 7.81 -7.10
CA LYS A 611 16.06 7.32 -7.95
C LYS A 611 15.81 7.68 -9.41
N GLY A 612 16.88 8.12 -10.08
CA GLY A 612 16.90 8.33 -11.52
C GLY A 612 16.20 9.62 -11.96
N GLU A 613 15.87 9.66 -13.25
CA GLU A 613 15.30 10.83 -13.93
C GLU A 613 14.03 10.47 -14.70
N LEU A 614 13.20 11.48 -14.99
CA LEU A 614 12.01 11.34 -15.83
C LEU A 614 11.10 10.19 -15.33
N ALA A 615 10.82 9.20 -16.18
CA ALA A 615 9.99 8.06 -15.84
C ALA A 615 10.56 7.22 -14.70
N GLU A 616 11.88 7.04 -14.59
CA GLU A 616 12.46 6.26 -13.50
C GLU A 616 12.11 6.88 -12.15
N ARG A 617 12.25 8.21 -12.05
CA ARG A 617 11.92 8.96 -10.85
C ARG A 617 10.45 8.90 -10.52
N ALA A 618 9.58 8.97 -11.54
CA ALA A 618 8.15 8.79 -11.35
C ALA A 618 7.84 7.40 -10.75
N PHE A 619 8.48 6.33 -11.24
CA PHE A 619 8.32 4.99 -10.70
C PHE A 619 8.91 4.82 -9.30
N SER A 620 10.13 5.28 -9.08
CA SER A 620 10.88 5.06 -7.85
C SER A 620 10.32 5.86 -6.66
N SER A 621 9.90 7.11 -6.89
CA SER A 621 9.21 7.92 -5.88
C SER A 621 7.85 7.32 -5.54
N ALA A 622 7.07 6.89 -6.54
CA ALA A 622 5.77 6.26 -6.34
C ALA A 622 5.86 4.93 -5.58
N ARG A 623 6.82 4.08 -5.95
CA ARG A 623 7.11 2.83 -5.25
C ARG A 623 7.45 3.11 -3.79
N THR A 624 8.34 4.07 -3.52
CA THR A 624 8.75 4.41 -2.15
C THR A 624 7.59 4.98 -1.32
N ALA A 625 6.77 5.87 -1.90
CA ALA A 625 5.57 6.41 -1.26
C ALA A 625 4.57 5.31 -0.91
N ALA A 626 4.27 4.42 -1.86
CA ALA A 626 3.35 3.29 -1.64
C ALA A 626 3.87 2.33 -0.57
N LEU A 627 5.15 1.93 -0.63
CA LEU A 627 5.74 1.02 0.36
C LEU A 627 5.79 1.63 1.76
N SER A 628 5.95 2.94 1.88
CA SER A 628 5.87 3.63 3.17
C SER A 628 4.47 3.54 3.76
N ILE A 629 3.43 3.72 2.95
CA ILE A 629 2.04 3.55 3.40
C ILE A 629 1.75 2.08 3.76
N VAL A 630 2.20 1.12 2.94
CA VAL A 630 2.08 -0.31 3.25
C VAL A 630 2.73 -0.64 4.59
N HIS A 631 3.93 -0.11 4.84
CA HIS A 631 4.62 -0.31 6.11
C HIS A 631 3.86 0.30 7.29
N GLU A 632 3.26 1.48 7.14
CA GLU A 632 2.39 2.07 8.18
C GLU A 632 1.17 1.19 8.49
N VAL A 633 0.56 0.60 7.45
CA VAL A 633 -0.55 -0.35 7.60
C VAL A 633 -0.09 -1.61 8.36
N GLU A 634 1.05 -2.20 7.97
CA GLU A 634 1.61 -3.38 8.64
C GLU A 634 1.96 -3.10 10.10
N GLN A 635 2.55 -1.94 10.41
CA GLN A 635 2.83 -1.54 11.79
C GLN A 635 1.56 -1.32 12.61
N ALA A 636 0.50 -0.77 12.01
CA ALA A 636 -0.78 -0.62 12.68
C ALA A 636 -1.40 -1.98 13.00
N LEU A 637 -1.30 -2.95 12.09
CA LEU A 637 -1.78 -4.32 12.29
C LEU A 637 -1.00 -5.11 13.34
N GLN A 638 0.28 -4.81 13.55
CA GLN A 638 1.10 -5.44 14.61
C GLN A 638 0.84 -4.86 16.01
N LYS A 639 0.21 -3.67 16.10
CA LYS A 639 -0.15 -3.01 17.36
C LYS A 639 -1.56 -3.34 17.84
N VAL A 640 -2.36 -3.99 16.99
CA VAL A 640 -3.70 -4.53 17.27
C VAL A 640 -3.55 -6.01 17.59
#